data_AF-I3YBE5-F1
#
_entry.id   AF-I3YBE5-F1
#
_cell.length_a   1.000
_cell.length_b   1.000
_cell.length_c   1.000
_cell.angle_alpha   90.00
_cell.angle_beta   90.00
_cell.angle_gamma   90.00
#
_symmetry.space_group_name_H-M   'P 1'
#
loop_
_entity.id
_entity.type
_entity.pdbx_description
1 polymer ?
#
loop_
_entity_poly.entity_id
_entity_poly.type
_entity_poly.pdbx_seq_one_letter_code
_entity_poly.pdbx_strand_id
1 'polypeptide(L)'
;MTAAPQTGGAKAPSSKTRANLPPEIRANLAAHMPSTPEAAHETPPLAAYFQELAADGEPSEPLAFETSAKGTPTPHPAKAQRAPRIGEDLERIRDALFCVPPDDRDTWIKMGMAIKSEIGEAGRELWENWSQAADAYNAADARDVWKSFTATGKVKLGTLFHEAKQNGWRDRDPLPPPTPEEIAERKRQADEQARKAAEDLAREQAETARRALSVWTASSPADPNHPYLVRKGIAPTEKLLQIDANEAAILLGYHPQSRGARLQGPLLVAPIQIDGRPHLSSLELIDGDGRKTALTGRGTKTGGYWAAQFLQDDPGDGFALLIAEGVATALSAKAATGRPLIAALSLGNVPKVLQAMRARYPQAPLLLLADLDKKTGKPDPKVASAAKSVGAALAAPDFGPDRPEGATDFNDLHQASGLEPVWRQIEGAISEAKNSTCIQENSSAKKSKNPSDPSGTRVQSLRDSSGTSKDPSGTRVQSLRDSSGTSQKSGESFRGCLTYEPDNGPMRRLIDSQAAAAIAAHLVGRLAWDADAGAWMTWQVTHWEPLLNAAPAEKLIADAVEEGTRPIGYRVAYLAGITTIIQRRGILPAPNWPPNVVPFANGLLNLESGTLTPATPRFALNWVLPWNYDKQADCPAVKAWLLRSVDGQDPETVELLRAWLAALIRGLPLQYFLTLIGRGGSGKGTFQRLAAALVGIRNVAVTDLARLENRPFETALLYGKRLCMVNEAGKYGGTVDVLKAITGGDHIPMERKHVQQSGSFVFRGLVLMATNEPIIATDATSGLERRRLTVRFPYSATPHEKAAWMSKGGEEAVLHAEIPGLIRWLLEMPVDDIRARLASPPQRVAAENLLGMAAGNSVAEWMLENCTPVVDDKIGVQIGSKKPAYGGGYEYSEVRLYPHYLQWCDETGRSHPVAIRKFSDVASDIAEHLGYSVKKSRDATTRATHLIGLRLRQNWEEPYSWITFRRSEPEESEESGGVSGGIEPAYRKDRRS
;
A
#
# COMPACT_ATOMS: atom_id res chain seq x y z
N MET A 1 -57.76 19.33 -47.24
CA MET A 1 -57.87 20.81 -47.30
C MET A 1 -56.49 21.39 -47.02
N THR A 2 -56.10 22.48 -47.69
CA THR A 2 -55.00 23.46 -47.37
C THR A 2 -53.77 23.01 -46.55
N ALA A 3 -52.52 23.25 -46.94
CA ALA A 3 -51.91 23.76 -48.19
C ALA A 3 -50.37 23.54 -48.13
N ALA A 4 -49.67 23.53 -49.28
CA ALA A 4 -48.22 23.73 -49.38
C ALA A 4 -47.91 25.21 -49.73
N PRO A 5 -46.68 25.74 -49.52
CA PRO A 5 -45.60 25.64 -50.54
C PRO A 5 -44.14 25.60 -49.97
N GLN A 6 -43.18 24.85 -50.55
CA GLN A 6 -42.19 25.16 -51.62
C GLN A 6 -40.85 25.87 -51.26
N THR A 7 -39.76 25.27 -51.79
CA THR A 7 -38.54 25.89 -52.41
C THR A 7 -37.55 26.78 -51.64
N GLY A 8 -36.25 26.54 -51.88
CA GLY A 8 -35.17 27.53 -51.79
C GLY A 8 -33.90 27.06 -51.04
N GLY A 9 -32.66 27.25 -51.55
CA GLY A 9 -32.31 27.75 -52.89
C GLY A 9 -30.96 28.45 -53.10
N ALA A 10 -30.04 28.55 -52.13
CA ALA A 10 -28.72 29.18 -52.30
C ALA A 10 -27.63 28.40 -51.53
N LYS A 11 -26.47 28.00 -52.09
CA LYS A 11 -25.36 28.72 -52.74
C LYS A 11 -24.65 29.74 -51.83
N ALA A 12 -23.37 29.47 -51.58
CA ALA A 12 -22.47 30.29 -50.79
C ALA A 12 -21.79 31.41 -51.62
N PRO A 13 -21.28 32.47 -50.98
CA PRO A 13 -20.20 33.28 -51.53
C PRO A 13 -18.88 32.50 -51.41
N SER A 14 -18.10 32.49 -52.49
CA SER A 14 -16.67 32.12 -52.43
C SER A 14 -15.85 33.35 -52.78
N SER A 15 -14.81 33.62 -52.00
CA SER A 15 -13.84 34.68 -52.28
C SER A 15 -12.43 34.20 -51.95
N LYS A 16 -11.64 33.94 -52.99
CA LYS A 16 -10.21 33.64 -52.86
C LYS A 16 -9.47 34.92 -52.45
N THR A 17 -8.73 34.89 -51.35
CA THR A 17 -7.62 35.85 -51.15
C THR A 17 -6.38 35.11 -50.70
N ARG A 18 -5.67 34.52 -51.67
CA ARG A 18 -4.31 34.02 -51.48
C ARG A 18 -3.36 35.19 -51.72
N ALA A 19 -2.99 35.90 -50.66
CA ALA A 19 -2.00 36.97 -50.70
C ALA A 19 -0.67 36.48 -50.11
N ASN A 20 0.44 36.79 -50.76
CA ASN A 20 1.77 36.36 -50.32
C ASN A 20 2.28 37.27 -49.19
N LEU A 21 3.00 36.69 -48.23
CA LEU A 21 3.96 37.43 -47.41
C LEU A 21 5.37 37.25 -48.01
N PRO A 22 6.27 38.27 -47.94
CA PRO A 22 7.53 38.25 -48.70
C PRO A 22 8.57 37.23 -48.20
N PRO A 23 9.62 36.93 -49.00
CA PRO A 23 10.60 35.87 -48.71
C PRO A 23 11.52 36.10 -47.50
N GLU A 24 11.52 37.30 -46.90
CA GLU A 24 12.56 37.74 -45.97
C GLU A 24 12.34 37.29 -44.52
N ILE A 25 11.17 36.76 -44.18
CA ILE A 25 10.89 36.15 -42.87
C ILE A 25 11.11 34.62 -42.92
N ARG A 26 12.26 34.20 -43.48
CA ARG A 26 12.65 32.79 -43.60
C ARG A 26 14.12 32.48 -43.24
N ALA A 27 14.90 33.48 -42.84
CA ALA A 27 16.31 33.31 -42.49
C ALA A 27 16.70 34.14 -41.26
N ASN A 28 16.42 33.63 -40.05
CA ASN A 28 17.11 33.99 -38.80
C ASN A 28 16.66 33.06 -37.64
N LEU A 29 17.02 31.78 -37.72
CA LEU A 29 16.73 30.79 -36.67
C LEU A 29 17.85 29.74 -36.53
N ALA A 30 19.10 30.17 -36.67
CA ALA A 30 20.30 29.32 -36.56
C ALA A 30 21.57 30.13 -36.22
N ALA A 31 21.66 30.71 -35.02
CA ALA A 31 22.91 31.28 -34.48
C ALA A 31 22.83 31.44 -32.94
N HIS A 32 23.99 31.50 -32.28
CA HIS A 32 24.22 31.81 -30.85
C HIS A 32 23.81 30.74 -29.82
N MET A 33 24.63 29.69 -29.70
CA MET A 33 24.97 29.15 -28.38
C MET A 33 26.13 29.97 -27.79
N PRO A 34 26.10 30.37 -26.49
CA PRO A 34 27.28 30.85 -25.77
C PRO A 34 28.05 29.67 -25.13
N SER A 35 29.38 29.76 -25.09
CA SER A 35 30.27 28.78 -24.46
C SER A 35 30.58 29.11 -22.99
N THR A 36 30.94 28.09 -22.21
CA THR A 36 31.26 28.16 -20.78
C THR A 36 32.76 28.09 -20.50
N PRO A 37 33.29 28.78 -19.48
CA PRO A 37 34.61 28.53 -18.91
C PRO A 37 34.60 27.60 -17.68
N GLU A 38 35.74 26.95 -17.46
CA GLU A 38 36.16 26.18 -16.27
C GLU A 38 36.43 27.10 -15.05
N ALA A 39 36.54 26.64 -13.79
CA ALA A 39 36.14 25.40 -13.11
C ALA A 39 36.14 25.66 -11.58
N ALA A 40 35.48 24.83 -10.77
CA ALA A 40 35.50 24.92 -9.30
C ALA A 40 35.36 23.53 -8.66
N HIS A 41 35.91 23.38 -7.44
CA HIS A 41 36.11 22.09 -6.75
C HIS A 41 34.87 21.18 -6.69
N GLU A 42 35.06 19.92 -7.07
CA GLU A 42 34.04 18.88 -6.96
C GLU A 42 33.80 18.46 -5.51
N THR A 43 32.53 18.37 -5.14
CA THR A 43 32.04 17.44 -4.11
C THR A 43 31.17 16.41 -4.84
N PRO A 44 31.25 15.11 -4.51
CA PRO A 44 30.60 14.07 -5.29
C PRO A 44 29.07 14.25 -5.23
N PRO A 45 28.35 14.23 -6.37
CA PRO A 45 26.93 14.53 -6.41
C PRO A 45 26.09 13.39 -5.81
N LEU A 46 25.04 13.76 -5.07
CA LEU A 46 24.05 12.87 -4.46
C LEU A 46 23.35 11.89 -5.43
N ALA A 47 23.55 12.03 -6.74
CA ALA A 47 23.02 11.12 -7.76
C ALA A 47 23.57 9.68 -7.64
N ALA A 48 24.84 9.51 -7.28
CA ALA A 48 25.46 8.17 -7.16
C ALA A 48 24.75 7.30 -6.10
N TYR A 49 24.32 7.92 -5.00
CA TYR A 49 23.61 7.27 -3.89
C TYR A 49 22.26 6.65 -4.28
N PHE A 50 21.66 7.08 -5.39
CA PHE A 50 20.41 6.52 -5.90
C PHE A 50 20.58 5.34 -6.86
N GLN A 51 21.81 5.01 -7.30
CA GLN A 51 22.06 3.90 -8.22
C GLN A 51 22.43 2.60 -7.50
N GLU A 52 23.22 2.64 -6.41
CA GLU A 52 23.58 1.44 -5.64
C GLU A 52 22.35 0.75 -5.00
N LEU A 53 21.35 1.53 -4.58
CA LEU A 53 20.09 1.05 -3.99
C LEU A 53 19.24 0.12 -4.88
N ALA A 54 19.65 -0.09 -6.14
CA ALA A 54 18.98 -0.96 -7.11
C ALA A 54 19.80 -2.21 -7.51
N ALA A 55 21.03 -2.38 -7.02
CA ALA A 55 21.97 -3.38 -7.53
C ALA A 55 22.05 -4.68 -6.71
N ASP A 56 22.31 -4.58 -5.40
CA ASP A 56 22.77 -5.75 -4.62
C ASP A 56 21.61 -6.56 -4.01
N GLY A 57 21.34 -7.72 -4.62
CA GLY A 57 20.27 -8.62 -4.19
C GLY A 57 20.40 -10.09 -4.62
N GLU A 58 21.56 -10.55 -5.10
CA GLU A 58 21.75 -11.95 -5.49
C GLU A 58 22.18 -12.85 -4.30
N PRO A 59 21.44 -13.94 -4.01
CA PRO A 59 21.90 -14.99 -3.11
C PRO A 59 22.82 -15.99 -3.84
N SER A 60 23.98 -16.29 -3.26
CA SER A 60 24.98 -17.21 -3.81
C SER A 60 24.48 -18.64 -4.05
N GLU A 61 24.97 -19.28 -5.12
CA GLU A 61 24.59 -20.62 -5.55
C GLU A 61 24.78 -21.73 -4.48
N PRO A 62 23.83 -22.70 -4.37
CA PRO A 62 24.10 -24.01 -3.79
C PRO A 62 24.74 -24.96 -4.82
N LEU A 63 25.78 -25.69 -4.40
CA LEU A 63 26.56 -26.60 -5.24
C LEU A 63 25.72 -27.69 -5.95
N ALA A 64 26.13 -28.03 -7.17
CA ALA A 64 25.46 -29.03 -8.01
C ALA A 64 25.55 -30.47 -7.46
N PHE A 65 24.48 -31.23 -7.65
CA PHE A 65 24.45 -32.69 -7.50
C PHE A 65 23.86 -33.33 -8.76
N GLU A 66 24.65 -34.14 -9.45
CA GLU A 66 24.17 -34.97 -10.56
C GLU A 66 23.29 -36.11 -10.04
N THR A 67 22.11 -36.32 -10.64
CA THR A 67 21.44 -37.64 -10.60
C THR A 67 20.72 -37.94 -11.91
N SER A 68 20.76 -39.21 -12.30
CA SER A 68 20.33 -39.74 -13.60
C SER A 68 18.81 -39.70 -13.83
N ALA A 69 18.41 -39.63 -15.10
CA ALA A 69 17.00 -39.56 -15.52
C ALA A 69 16.27 -40.91 -15.48
N LYS A 70 14.96 -40.89 -15.18
CA LYS A 70 13.98 -41.94 -15.58
C LYS A 70 12.53 -41.54 -15.29
N GLY A 71 11.62 -41.94 -16.17
CA GLY A 71 10.20 -42.20 -15.84
C GLY A 71 9.21 -41.05 -16.04
N THR A 72 8.39 -41.13 -17.09
CA THR A 72 7.14 -40.35 -17.23
C THR A 72 6.01 -41.00 -16.43
N PRO A 73 5.26 -40.26 -15.59
CA PRO A 73 4.02 -40.76 -14.99
C PRO A 73 2.78 -40.32 -15.79
N THR A 74 1.92 -41.28 -16.12
CA THR A 74 0.56 -41.03 -16.63
C THR A 74 -0.42 -40.63 -15.50
N PRO A 75 -1.53 -39.93 -15.81
CA PRO A 75 -2.45 -39.44 -14.78
C PRO A 75 -3.32 -40.57 -14.19
N HIS A 76 -3.51 -40.53 -12.87
CA HIS A 76 -4.48 -41.34 -12.13
C HIS A 76 -5.47 -40.44 -11.35
N PRO A 77 -6.68 -40.93 -11.05
CA PRO A 77 -7.79 -40.07 -10.60
C PRO A 77 -7.63 -39.54 -9.18
N ALA A 78 -8.36 -38.46 -8.89
CA ALA A 78 -8.36 -37.79 -7.59
C ALA A 78 -8.84 -38.72 -6.45
N LYS A 79 -8.10 -38.72 -5.34
CA LYS A 79 -8.52 -39.38 -4.09
C LYS A 79 -9.54 -38.51 -3.36
N ALA A 80 -10.67 -39.08 -2.96
CA ALA A 80 -11.62 -38.43 -2.07
C ALA A 80 -11.00 -38.22 -0.68
N GLN A 81 -11.15 -37.02 -0.13
CA GLN A 81 -10.85 -36.76 1.28
C GLN A 81 -12.02 -37.22 2.15
N ARG A 82 -11.72 -37.91 3.25
CA ARG A 82 -12.72 -38.43 4.19
C ARG A 82 -13.16 -37.28 5.12
N ALA A 83 -14.46 -37.00 5.20
CA ALA A 83 -14.98 -35.92 6.04
C ALA A 83 -14.69 -36.18 7.55
N PRO A 84 -14.36 -35.14 8.33
CA PRO A 84 -14.00 -35.28 9.74
C PRO A 84 -15.22 -35.64 10.61
N ARG A 85 -15.03 -36.56 11.56
CA ARG A 85 -16.07 -37.03 12.48
C ARG A 85 -15.87 -36.41 13.86
N ILE A 86 -16.38 -35.18 14.02
CA ILE A 86 -16.17 -34.31 15.19
C ILE A 86 -16.40 -35.01 16.55
N GLY A 87 -17.29 -36.01 16.64
CA GLY A 87 -17.50 -36.80 17.85
C GLY A 87 -16.40 -37.82 18.18
N GLU A 88 -15.83 -38.50 17.17
CA GLU A 88 -14.83 -39.56 17.37
C GLU A 88 -13.46 -38.98 17.78
N ASP A 89 -13.10 -37.82 17.23
CA ASP A 89 -11.84 -37.14 17.58
C ASP A 89 -11.85 -36.61 19.04
N LEU A 90 -13.00 -36.21 19.59
CA LEU A 90 -13.09 -35.70 20.96
C LEU A 90 -12.81 -36.78 22.02
N GLU A 91 -13.33 -38.00 21.84
CA GLU A 91 -13.01 -39.12 22.74
C GLU A 91 -11.53 -39.51 22.64
N ARG A 92 -10.97 -39.52 21.43
CA ARG A 92 -9.54 -39.82 21.20
C ARG A 92 -8.60 -38.78 21.84
N ILE A 93 -8.97 -37.50 21.84
CA ILE A 93 -8.25 -36.43 22.55
C ILE A 93 -8.36 -36.61 24.06
N ARG A 94 -9.54 -36.96 24.57
CA ARG A 94 -9.77 -37.24 26.00
C ARG A 94 -8.95 -38.43 26.50
N ASP A 95 -9.00 -39.56 25.81
CA ASP A 95 -8.26 -40.78 26.17
C ASP A 95 -6.74 -40.54 26.21
N ALA A 96 -6.20 -39.73 25.28
CA ALA A 96 -4.81 -39.34 25.29
C ALA A 96 -4.46 -38.41 26.48
N LEU A 97 -5.31 -37.41 26.74
CA LEU A 97 -5.09 -36.43 27.81
C LEU A 97 -5.09 -37.07 29.19
N PHE A 98 -6.04 -37.96 29.48
CA PHE A 98 -6.13 -38.62 30.78
C PHE A 98 -5.04 -39.69 31.03
N CYS A 99 -4.14 -39.95 30.06
CA CYS A 99 -2.88 -40.66 30.31
C CYS A 99 -1.72 -39.74 30.72
N VAL A 100 -1.81 -38.42 30.53
CA VAL A 100 -0.73 -37.47 30.89
C VAL A 100 -0.94 -36.95 32.31
N PRO A 101 0.07 -36.93 33.20
CA PRO A 101 -0.02 -36.29 34.51
C PRO A 101 -0.19 -34.75 34.41
N PRO A 102 -1.13 -34.13 35.15
CA PRO A 102 -1.36 -32.69 35.13
C PRO A 102 -0.38 -31.86 35.98
N ASP A 103 0.52 -32.51 36.74
CA ASP A 103 1.27 -31.88 37.83
C ASP A 103 2.45 -31.00 37.38
N ASP A 104 3.08 -31.31 36.23
CA ASP A 104 4.12 -30.44 35.67
C ASP A 104 3.49 -29.23 34.99
N ARG A 105 3.79 -28.03 35.49
CA ARG A 105 3.24 -26.76 35.01
C ARG A 105 3.51 -26.52 33.53
N ASP A 106 4.67 -26.92 33.04
CA ASP A 106 5.09 -26.72 31.66
C ASP A 106 4.31 -27.65 30.70
N THR A 107 4.13 -28.91 31.10
CA THR A 107 3.31 -29.91 30.39
C THR A 107 1.84 -29.55 30.43
N TRP A 108 1.32 -29.13 31.58
CA TRP A 108 -0.04 -28.63 31.77
C TRP A 108 -0.38 -27.46 30.84
N ILE A 109 0.56 -26.51 30.67
CA ILE A 109 0.47 -25.42 29.68
C ILE A 109 0.47 -25.98 28.25
N LYS A 110 1.41 -26.88 27.90
CA LYS A 110 1.51 -27.48 26.56
C LYS A 110 0.22 -28.23 26.17
N MET A 111 -0.38 -29.00 27.08
CA MET A 111 -1.62 -29.73 26.81
C MET A 111 -2.78 -28.78 26.53
N GLY A 112 -2.93 -27.72 27.33
CA GLY A 112 -3.95 -26.70 27.12
C GLY A 112 -3.80 -25.96 25.79
N MET A 113 -2.57 -25.60 25.41
CA MET A 113 -2.27 -25.04 24.08
C MET A 113 -2.59 -26.04 22.96
N ALA A 114 -2.19 -27.30 23.09
CA ALA A 114 -2.43 -28.34 22.08
C ALA A 114 -3.93 -28.54 21.82
N ILE A 115 -4.73 -28.67 22.88
CA ILE A 115 -6.18 -28.85 22.81
C ILE A 115 -6.84 -27.63 22.16
N LYS A 116 -6.52 -26.42 22.65
CA LYS A 116 -7.09 -25.16 22.11
C LYS A 116 -6.69 -24.90 20.66
N SER A 117 -5.58 -25.46 20.20
CA SER A 117 -5.11 -25.35 18.82
C SER A 117 -5.93 -26.14 17.80
N GLU A 118 -6.72 -27.13 18.28
CA GLU A 118 -7.55 -28.01 17.44
C GLU A 118 -9.04 -27.69 17.60
N ILE A 119 -9.56 -27.76 18.83
CA ILE A 119 -11.00 -27.65 19.14
C ILE A 119 -11.39 -26.32 19.78
N GLY A 120 -10.48 -25.33 19.78
CA GLY A 120 -10.74 -23.97 20.23
C GLY A 120 -11.28 -23.90 21.66
N GLU A 121 -12.21 -22.97 21.91
CA GLU A 121 -12.84 -22.76 23.22
C GLU A 121 -13.68 -23.97 23.71
N ALA A 122 -14.11 -24.87 22.82
CA ALA A 122 -14.84 -26.08 23.23
C ALA A 122 -13.95 -27.06 24.03
N GLY A 123 -12.63 -27.03 23.82
CA GLY A 123 -11.68 -27.83 24.57
C GLY A 123 -11.43 -27.37 26.01
N ARG A 124 -11.98 -26.20 26.41
CA ARG A 124 -11.74 -25.59 27.72
C ARG A 124 -12.19 -26.52 28.85
N GLU A 125 -13.39 -27.08 28.74
CA GLU A 125 -13.98 -27.96 29.75
C GLU A 125 -13.22 -29.29 29.87
N LEU A 126 -12.77 -29.87 28.74
CA LEU A 126 -11.97 -31.10 28.74
C LEU A 126 -10.63 -30.90 29.46
N TRP A 127 -9.92 -29.81 29.17
CA TRP A 127 -8.66 -29.47 29.83
C TRP A 127 -8.86 -29.08 31.29
N GLU A 128 -9.91 -28.31 31.63
CA GLU A 128 -10.25 -27.90 33.00
C GLU A 128 -10.65 -29.09 33.88
N ASN A 129 -11.33 -30.10 33.34
CA ASN A 129 -11.68 -31.35 34.04
C ASN A 129 -10.46 -32.29 34.24
N TRP A 130 -9.52 -32.33 33.31
CA TRP A 130 -8.23 -33.00 33.50
C TRP A 130 -7.35 -32.28 34.54
N SER A 131 -7.32 -30.95 34.48
CA SER A 131 -6.52 -30.09 35.38
C SER A 131 -6.86 -30.27 36.86
N GLN A 132 -8.11 -30.62 37.18
CA GLN A 132 -8.59 -30.85 38.54
C GLN A 132 -7.96 -32.07 39.23
N ALA A 133 -7.22 -32.93 38.52
CA ALA A 133 -6.51 -34.06 39.10
C ALA A 133 -5.11 -33.72 39.67
N ALA A 134 -4.62 -32.47 39.51
CA ALA A 134 -3.41 -31.99 40.17
C ALA A 134 -3.71 -31.41 41.56
N ASP A 135 -2.94 -31.77 42.58
CA ASP A 135 -3.07 -31.24 43.96
C ASP A 135 -2.91 -29.71 44.03
N ALA A 136 -2.22 -29.11 43.05
CA ALA A 136 -1.97 -27.67 42.96
C ALA A 136 -3.04 -26.89 42.14
N TYR A 137 -4.15 -27.53 41.74
CA TYR A 137 -5.14 -26.92 40.85
C TYR A 137 -5.82 -25.67 41.44
N ASN A 138 -6.00 -24.64 40.60
CA ASN A 138 -6.74 -23.43 40.94
C ASN A 138 -7.61 -22.96 39.76
N ALA A 139 -8.93 -22.89 39.97
CA ALA A 139 -9.91 -22.56 38.93
C ALA A 139 -9.92 -21.07 38.47
N ALA A 140 -9.23 -20.17 39.17
CA ALA A 140 -9.02 -18.79 38.70
C ALA A 140 -7.78 -18.72 37.80
N ASP A 141 -6.67 -19.31 38.22
CA ASP A 141 -5.43 -19.41 37.42
C ASP A 141 -5.66 -20.19 36.13
N ALA A 142 -6.33 -21.36 36.19
CA ALA A 142 -6.68 -22.14 35.00
C ALA A 142 -7.48 -21.33 33.96
N ARG A 143 -8.44 -20.53 34.43
CA ARG A 143 -9.28 -19.67 33.58
C ARG A 143 -8.47 -18.56 32.90
N ASP A 144 -7.53 -17.93 33.60
CA ASP A 144 -6.75 -16.82 33.06
C ASP A 144 -5.57 -17.30 32.20
N VAL A 145 -4.97 -18.45 32.54
CA VAL A 145 -4.02 -19.16 31.68
C VAL A 145 -4.69 -19.59 30.37
N TRP A 146 -5.92 -20.15 30.42
CA TRP A 146 -6.65 -20.53 29.20
C TRP A 146 -6.93 -19.36 28.25
N LYS A 147 -7.19 -18.16 28.79
CA LYS A 147 -7.34 -16.93 27.98
C LYS A 147 -6.05 -16.53 27.26
N SER A 148 -4.88 -16.86 27.83
CA SER A 148 -3.57 -16.56 27.21
C SER A 148 -3.27 -17.43 25.99
N PHE A 149 -3.92 -18.59 25.85
CA PHE A 149 -3.70 -19.53 24.76
C PHE A 149 -4.38 -19.07 23.46
N THR A 150 -3.67 -19.22 22.34
CA THR A 150 -4.13 -18.88 20.98
C THR A 150 -4.17 -20.12 20.08
N ALA A 151 -5.23 -20.26 19.27
CA ALA A 151 -5.39 -21.42 18.38
C ALA A 151 -4.27 -21.53 17.32
N THR A 152 -3.68 -20.38 16.93
CA THR A 152 -2.55 -20.26 16.00
C THR A 152 -1.18 -20.51 16.65
N GLY A 153 -1.13 -21.01 17.90
CA GLY A 153 0.09 -21.33 18.61
C GLY A 153 0.98 -22.40 17.93
N LYS A 154 2.26 -22.43 18.31
CA LYS A 154 3.27 -23.38 17.81
C LYS A 154 3.08 -24.81 18.32
N VAL A 155 2.48 -24.98 19.50
CA VAL A 155 2.12 -26.28 20.08
C VAL A 155 0.82 -26.75 19.41
N LYS A 156 0.77 -28.02 18.99
CA LYS A 156 -0.34 -28.63 18.26
C LYS A 156 -0.74 -29.98 18.87
N LEU A 157 -1.88 -30.53 18.47
CA LEU A 157 -2.41 -31.79 19.03
C LEU A 157 -1.44 -32.99 18.96
N GLY A 158 -0.54 -33.00 17.97
CA GLY A 158 0.55 -33.99 17.90
C GLY A 158 1.47 -34.02 19.13
N THR A 159 1.62 -32.90 19.86
CA THR A 159 2.35 -32.84 21.13
C THR A 159 1.63 -33.61 22.23
N LEU A 160 0.31 -33.47 22.34
CA LEU A 160 -0.52 -34.23 23.28
C LEU A 160 -0.40 -35.74 23.02
N PHE A 161 -0.53 -36.18 21.77
CA PHE A 161 -0.39 -37.61 21.43
C PHE A 161 1.03 -38.15 21.61
N HIS A 162 2.06 -37.30 21.57
CA HIS A 162 3.43 -37.69 21.88
C HIS A 162 3.63 -37.91 23.39
N GLU A 163 3.18 -36.95 24.20
CA GLU A 163 3.24 -37.01 25.67
C GLU A 163 2.43 -38.19 26.21
N ALA A 164 1.22 -38.40 25.70
CA ALA A 164 0.37 -39.54 26.04
C ALA A 164 1.05 -40.88 25.75
N LYS A 165 1.74 -41.01 24.60
CA LYS A 165 2.48 -42.24 24.22
C LYS A 165 3.67 -42.52 25.12
N GLN A 166 4.37 -41.49 25.63
CA GLN A 166 5.40 -41.67 26.66
C GLN A 166 4.79 -42.19 27.98
N ASN A 167 3.59 -41.71 28.33
CA ASN A 167 2.82 -42.18 29.49
C ASN A 167 1.95 -43.44 29.20
N GLY A 168 2.31 -44.21 28.17
CA GLY A 168 1.73 -45.54 27.91
C GLY A 168 0.43 -45.60 27.11
N TRP A 169 -0.12 -44.46 26.65
CA TRP A 169 -1.32 -44.43 25.81
C TRP A 169 -1.13 -45.19 24.49
N ARG A 170 -2.14 -45.97 24.09
CA ARG A 170 -2.15 -46.75 22.84
C ARG A 170 -3.29 -46.31 21.94
N ASP A 171 -2.91 -45.58 20.90
CA ASP A 171 -3.77 -45.12 19.81
C ASP A 171 -4.42 -46.33 19.10
N ARG A 172 -5.75 -46.46 19.17
CA ARG A 172 -6.48 -47.65 18.66
C ARG A 172 -6.68 -47.65 17.15
N ASP A 173 -6.69 -46.47 16.53
CA ASP A 173 -6.76 -46.27 15.07
C ASP A 173 -5.75 -45.18 14.69
N PRO A 174 -4.44 -45.51 14.62
CA PRO A 174 -3.40 -44.53 14.40
C PRO A 174 -3.49 -43.95 12.99
N LEU A 175 -3.68 -42.64 12.89
CA LEU A 175 -3.55 -41.90 11.63
C LEU A 175 -2.24 -42.30 10.93
N PRO A 176 -2.27 -42.66 9.63
CA PRO A 176 -1.07 -43.07 8.92
C PRO A 176 -0.03 -41.94 8.96
N PRO A 177 1.27 -42.26 9.08
CA PRO A 177 2.31 -41.24 9.05
C PRO A 177 2.20 -40.47 7.73
N PRO A 178 2.33 -39.13 7.75
CA PRO A 178 2.19 -38.33 6.55
C PRO A 178 3.18 -38.82 5.50
N THR A 179 2.70 -39.00 4.28
CA THR A 179 3.51 -39.50 3.16
C THR A 179 4.72 -38.60 2.90
N PRO A 180 5.79 -39.11 2.25
CA PRO A 180 6.91 -38.26 1.83
C PRO A 180 6.47 -37.03 1.01
N GLU A 181 5.38 -37.17 0.24
CA GLU A 181 4.75 -36.10 -0.53
C GLU A 181 4.07 -35.05 0.37
N GLU A 182 3.34 -35.46 1.41
CA GLU A 182 2.74 -34.54 2.39
C GLU A 182 3.77 -33.87 3.29
N ILE A 183 4.87 -34.57 3.64
CA ILE A 183 6.00 -33.97 4.37
C ILE A 183 6.70 -32.94 3.48
N ALA A 184 6.95 -33.27 2.20
CA ALA A 184 7.52 -32.33 1.24
C ALA A 184 6.59 -31.13 1.00
N GLU A 185 5.27 -31.33 0.91
CA GLU A 185 4.31 -30.25 0.73
C GLU A 185 4.19 -29.36 1.95
N ARG A 186 4.13 -29.92 3.17
CA ARG A 186 4.18 -29.12 4.41
C ARG A 186 5.48 -28.33 4.53
N LYS A 187 6.60 -28.91 4.08
CA LYS A 187 7.87 -28.18 3.97
C LYS A 187 7.79 -27.04 2.96
N ARG A 188 7.32 -27.29 1.73
CA ARG A 188 7.10 -26.24 0.70
C ARG A 188 6.21 -25.10 1.21
N GLN A 189 5.14 -25.42 1.92
CA GLN A 189 4.23 -24.43 2.51
C GLN A 189 4.88 -23.62 3.63
N ALA A 190 5.69 -24.25 4.49
CA ALA A 190 6.45 -23.57 5.53
C ALA A 190 7.56 -22.67 4.95
N ASP A 191 8.30 -23.18 3.96
CA ASP A 191 9.36 -22.46 3.25
C ASP A 191 8.80 -21.24 2.49
N GLU A 192 7.65 -21.38 1.82
CA GLU A 192 6.94 -20.30 1.13
C GLU A 192 6.35 -19.26 2.10
N GLN A 193 5.79 -19.69 3.25
CA GLN A 193 5.34 -18.77 4.30
C GLN A 193 6.51 -18.01 4.93
N ALA A 194 7.66 -18.67 5.13
CA ALA A 194 8.88 -18.04 5.61
C ALA A 194 9.44 -17.04 4.59
N ARG A 195 9.47 -17.40 3.30
CA ARG A 195 9.85 -16.50 2.19
C ARG A 195 8.97 -15.26 2.15
N LYS A 196 7.64 -15.42 2.14
CA LYS A 196 6.72 -14.27 2.15
C LYS A 196 6.90 -13.41 3.40
N ALA A 197 7.04 -14.01 4.58
CA ALA A 197 7.25 -13.26 5.82
C ALA A 197 8.59 -12.48 5.83
N ALA A 198 9.64 -13.01 5.19
CA ALA A 198 10.90 -12.32 4.99
C ALA A 198 10.78 -11.17 3.99
N GLU A 199 10.06 -11.36 2.87
CA GLU A 199 9.77 -10.32 1.88
C GLU A 199 8.94 -9.17 2.46
N ASP A 200 7.91 -9.49 3.25
CA ASP A 200 7.10 -8.50 3.97
C ASP A 200 7.92 -7.72 5.01
N LEU A 201 8.85 -8.38 5.71
CA LEU A 201 9.76 -7.74 6.66
C LEU A 201 10.79 -6.85 5.95
N ALA A 202 11.38 -7.31 4.84
CA ALA A 202 12.34 -6.55 4.05
C ALA A 202 11.70 -5.27 3.47
N ARG A 203 10.47 -5.39 2.95
CA ARG A 203 9.66 -4.25 2.45
C ARG A 203 9.41 -3.21 3.54
N GLU A 204 9.06 -3.62 4.75
CA GLU A 204 8.84 -2.72 5.89
C GLU A 204 10.14 -2.05 6.37
N GLN A 205 11.27 -2.77 6.36
CA GLN A 205 12.58 -2.21 6.67
C GLN A 205 13.02 -1.18 5.61
N ALA A 206 12.83 -1.47 4.31
CA ALA A 206 13.13 -0.54 3.23
C ALA A 206 12.27 0.73 3.27
N GLU A 207 10.97 0.61 3.59
CA GLU A 207 10.12 1.79 3.79
C GLU A 207 10.58 2.63 4.98
N THR A 208 10.98 1.99 6.09
CA THR A 208 11.50 2.70 7.27
C THR A 208 12.81 3.41 6.96
N ALA A 209 13.74 2.75 6.24
CA ALA A 209 15.00 3.32 5.78
C ALA A 209 14.77 4.54 4.85
N ARG A 210 13.80 4.46 3.92
CA ARG A 210 13.43 5.59 3.05
C ARG A 210 12.87 6.78 3.85
N ARG A 211 12.02 6.53 4.86
CA ARG A 211 11.51 7.60 5.75
C ARG A 211 12.62 8.19 6.63
N ALA A 212 13.54 7.36 7.12
CA ALA A 212 14.73 7.77 7.85
C ALA A 212 15.62 8.69 6.99
N LEU A 213 15.91 8.30 5.75
CA LEU A 213 16.66 9.09 4.79
C LEU A 213 15.97 10.43 4.49
N SER A 214 14.65 10.42 4.30
CA SER A 214 13.86 11.63 4.00
C SER A 214 13.98 12.69 5.11
N VAL A 215 13.90 12.27 6.38
CA VAL A 215 14.12 13.16 7.54
C VAL A 215 15.60 13.54 7.66
N TRP A 216 16.54 12.61 7.48
CA TRP A 216 17.97 12.84 7.56
C TRP A 216 18.45 13.91 6.56
N THR A 217 18.02 13.82 5.29
CA THR A 217 18.37 14.76 4.22
C THR A 217 17.73 16.15 4.41
N ALA A 218 16.60 16.25 5.12
CA ALA A 218 15.98 17.52 5.48
C ALA A 218 16.55 18.13 6.78
N SER A 219 17.34 17.38 7.55
CA SER A 219 17.85 17.83 8.85
C SER A 219 19.08 18.74 8.70
N SER A 220 19.19 19.72 9.57
CA SER A 220 20.34 20.64 9.68
C SER A 220 21.31 20.19 10.79
N PRO A 221 22.57 20.64 10.85
CA PRO A 221 23.45 20.36 12.00
C PRO A 221 22.80 20.79 13.33
N ALA A 222 22.92 19.97 14.38
CA ALA A 222 22.31 20.29 15.67
C ALA A 222 22.89 21.58 16.28
N ASP A 223 22.01 22.50 16.69
CA ASP A 223 22.38 23.76 17.32
C ASP A 223 22.96 23.47 18.73
N PRO A 224 24.16 23.98 19.08
CA PRO A 224 24.68 23.89 20.46
C PRO A 224 23.71 24.42 21.53
N ASN A 225 22.79 25.33 21.17
CA ASN A 225 21.76 25.90 22.04
C ASN A 225 20.48 25.07 22.09
N HIS A 226 20.42 23.90 21.42
CA HIS A 226 19.24 23.03 21.41
C HIS A 226 18.82 22.66 22.85
N PRO A 227 17.53 22.82 23.25
CA PRO A 227 17.13 22.72 24.67
C PRO A 227 17.53 21.42 25.38
N TYR A 228 17.53 20.29 24.67
CA TYR A 228 18.04 19.02 25.19
C TYR A 228 19.55 19.06 25.50
N LEU A 229 20.36 19.63 24.60
CA LEU A 229 21.82 19.66 24.71
C LEU A 229 22.26 20.61 25.83
N VAL A 230 21.65 21.80 25.90
CA VAL A 230 21.85 22.77 26.99
C VAL A 230 21.48 22.14 28.34
N ARG A 231 20.30 21.51 28.45
CA ARG A 231 19.85 20.86 29.69
C ARG A 231 20.68 19.62 30.08
N LYS A 232 21.25 18.87 29.13
CA LYS A 232 22.19 17.78 29.41
C LYS A 232 23.65 18.25 29.50
N GLY A 233 23.97 19.53 29.27
CA GLY A 233 25.31 20.10 29.46
C GLY A 233 26.35 19.60 28.46
N ILE A 234 25.94 19.33 27.22
CA ILE A 234 26.75 18.62 26.21
C ILE A 234 26.74 19.34 24.87
N ALA A 235 27.87 19.31 24.17
CA ALA A 235 27.98 19.80 22.79
C ALA A 235 27.53 18.72 21.78
N PRO A 236 26.98 19.12 20.61
CA PRO A 236 26.70 18.19 19.51
C PRO A 236 27.99 17.73 18.81
N THR A 237 27.88 16.70 17.98
CA THR A 237 28.91 16.33 16.98
C THR A 237 28.33 16.39 15.58
N GLU A 238 29.18 16.36 14.56
CA GLU A 238 28.83 16.29 13.13
C GLU A 238 27.86 15.15 12.75
N LYS A 239 27.70 14.15 13.63
CA LYS A 239 26.78 13.01 13.46
C LYS A 239 25.44 13.19 14.16
N LEU A 240 25.17 14.35 14.75
CA LEU A 240 23.90 14.71 15.36
C LEU A 240 23.29 15.89 14.60
N LEU A 241 22.14 15.66 13.96
CA LEU A 241 21.40 16.68 13.24
C LEU A 241 20.15 17.12 14.03
N GLN A 242 19.41 18.09 13.53
CA GLN A 242 18.14 18.55 14.07
C GLN A 242 17.13 18.91 12.98
N ILE A 243 15.84 18.83 13.32
CA ILE A 243 14.70 19.17 12.46
C ILE A 243 13.51 19.64 13.33
N ASP A 244 12.57 20.42 12.81
CA ASP A 244 11.34 20.75 13.56
C ASP A 244 10.39 19.54 13.68
N ALA A 245 9.69 19.41 14.81
CA ALA A 245 8.76 18.31 15.07
C ALA A 245 7.60 18.21 14.07
N ASN A 246 7.17 19.33 13.47
CA ASN A 246 6.11 19.36 12.47
C ASN A 246 6.65 18.98 11.09
N GLU A 247 7.87 19.42 10.75
CA GLU A 247 8.55 19.03 9.51
C GLU A 247 8.88 17.53 9.49
N ALA A 248 9.41 17.00 10.60
CA ALA A 248 9.56 15.56 10.81
C ALA A 248 8.21 14.84 10.68
N ALA A 249 7.12 15.38 11.24
CA ALA A 249 5.79 14.76 11.13
C ALA A 249 5.25 14.72 9.69
N ILE A 250 5.55 15.75 8.88
CA ILE A 250 5.22 15.79 7.45
C ILE A 250 6.00 14.70 6.70
N LEU A 251 7.32 14.63 6.90
CA LEU A 251 8.21 13.68 6.21
C LEU A 251 7.97 12.21 6.61
N LEU A 252 7.56 11.97 7.86
CA LEU A 252 7.21 10.64 8.36
C LEU A 252 5.76 10.22 8.04
N GLY A 253 4.87 11.17 7.74
CA GLY A 253 3.43 10.95 7.60
C GLY A 253 2.68 10.72 8.93
N TYR A 254 3.35 10.90 10.07
CA TYR A 254 2.78 10.79 11.41
C TYR A 254 3.60 11.63 12.41
N HIS A 255 2.97 12.17 13.45
CA HIS A 255 3.71 12.86 14.52
C HIS A 255 4.52 11.86 15.35
N PRO A 256 5.85 12.04 15.51
CA PRO A 256 6.63 11.22 16.42
C PRO A 256 6.15 11.42 17.86
N GLN A 257 6.03 10.33 18.61
CA GLN A 257 5.52 10.33 19.98
C GLN A 257 6.26 9.32 20.87
N SER A 258 6.31 9.61 22.17
CA SER A 258 6.87 8.74 23.21
C SER A 258 5.87 8.63 24.37
N ARG A 259 5.52 7.40 24.76
CA ARG A 259 4.50 7.10 25.79
C ARG A 259 3.15 7.84 25.60
N GLY A 260 2.75 8.06 24.34
CA GLY A 260 1.51 8.76 23.97
C GLY A 260 1.60 10.29 23.93
N ALA A 261 2.68 10.90 24.42
CA ALA A 261 2.95 12.33 24.25
C ALA A 261 3.70 12.57 22.93
N ARG A 262 3.24 13.54 22.13
CA ARG A 262 3.96 13.98 20.92
C ARG A 262 5.30 14.63 21.30
N LEU A 263 6.33 14.40 20.50
CA LEU A 263 7.56 15.20 20.55
C LEU A 263 7.28 16.62 20.03
N GLN A 264 8.01 17.63 20.52
CA GLN A 264 7.71 19.05 20.30
C GLN A 264 8.96 19.91 20.08
N GLY A 265 8.82 21.00 19.32
CA GLY A 265 9.91 21.94 19.02
C GLY A 265 10.98 21.34 18.11
N PRO A 266 12.23 21.83 18.16
CA PRO A 266 13.33 21.16 17.48
C PRO A 266 13.56 19.76 18.10
N LEU A 267 13.83 18.79 17.24
CA LEU A 267 14.13 17.41 17.58
C LEU A 267 15.56 17.12 17.14
N LEU A 268 16.38 16.55 18.04
CA LEU A 268 17.66 15.96 17.66
C LEU A 268 17.41 14.67 16.87
N VAL A 269 18.23 14.46 15.85
CA VAL A 269 18.16 13.34 14.91
C VAL A 269 19.43 12.52 15.03
N ALA A 270 19.33 11.38 15.73
CA ALA A 270 20.40 10.41 15.87
C ALA A 270 20.21 9.26 14.84
N PRO A 271 21.05 9.17 13.79
CA PRO A 271 20.93 8.13 12.78
C PRO A 271 21.24 6.74 13.33
N ILE A 272 20.39 5.76 13.02
CA ILE A 272 20.57 4.36 13.41
C ILE A 272 21.13 3.58 12.24
N GLN A 273 22.40 3.21 12.33
CA GLN A 273 23.09 2.32 11.39
C GLN A 273 23.09 0.91 11.95
N ILE A 274 23.08 -0.12 11.07
CA ILE A 274 23.27 -1.52 11.44
C ILE A 274 24.53 -1.99 10.74
N ASP A 275 25.39 -2.70 11.46
CA ASP A 275 26.66 -3.16 10.93
C ASP A 275 26.48 -4.15 9.76
N GLY A 276 27.37 -4.09 8.76
CA GLY A 276 27.22 -4.84 7.52
C GLY A 276 26.06 -4.40 6.61
N ARG A 277 25.40 -3.26 6.86
CA ARG A 277 24.41 -2.66 5.93
C ARG A 277 24.94 -1.34 5.35
N PRO A 278 24.89 -1.12 4.02
CA PRO A 278 25.41 0.11 3.39
C PRO A 278 24.52 1.35 3.60
N HIS A 279 23.36 1.22 4.25
CA HIS A 279 22.33 2.27 4.30
C HIS A 279 21.78 2.51 5.71
N LEU A 280 21.23 3.71 5.92
CA LEU A 280 20.58 4.13 7.15
C LEU A 280 19.34 3.25 7.45
N SER A 281 19.29 2.61 8.63
CA SER A 281 18.22 1.67 8.97
C SER A 281 17.01 2.35 9.64
N SER A 282 17.25 3.37 10.46
CA SER A 282 16.21 4.13 11.17
C SER A 282 16.79 5.44 11.73
N LEU A 283 15.98 6.21 12.47
CA LEU A 283 16.39 7.35 13.29
C LEU A 283 15.88 7.15 14.73
N GLU A 284 16.62 7.64 15.72
CA GLU A 284 16.06 8.01 17.04
C GLU A 284 15.92 9.54 17.11
N LEU A 285 14.69 9.99 17.36
CA LEU A 285 14.32 11.40 17.52
C LEU A 285 14.21 11.73 19.01
N ILE A 286 14.73 12.89 19.43
CA ILE A 286 14.75 13.32 20.83
C ILE A 286 14.31 14.79 20.93
N ASP A 287 13.24 15.09 21.67
CA ASP A 287 12.78 16.46 21.89
C ASP A 287 13.53 17.20 23.02
N GLY A 288 13.28 18.49 23.17
CA GLY A 288 13.88 19.33 24.22
C GLY A 288 13.69 18.79 25.65
N ASP A 289 12.52 18.20 25.95
CA ASP A 289 12.19 17.57 27.23
C ASP A 289 12.86 16.20 27.42
N GLY A 290 13.43 15.62 26.36
CA GLY A 290 14.12 14.34 26.36
C GLY A 290 13.18 13.15 26.14
N ARG A 291 11.96 13.39 25.65
CA ARG A 291 11.12 12.32 25.11
C ARG A 291 11.79 11.82 23.84
N LYS A 292 12.08 10.52 23.81
CA LYS A 292 12.73 9.89 22.66
C LYS A 292 11.87 8.81 22.03
N THR A 293 11.99 8.65 20.71
CA THR A 293 11.29 7.61 19.95
C THR A 293 12.08 7.24 18.71
N ALA A 294 12.04 5.96 18.31
CA ALA A 294 12.63 5.50 17.06
C ALA A 294 11.55 5.41 15.97
N LEU A 295 11.93 5.45 14.69
CA LEU A 295 10.95 5.30 13.61
C LEU A 295 10.31 3.90 13.61
N THR A 296 9.02 3.85 13.24
CA THR A 296 8.22 2.62 13.29
C THR A 296 8.61 1.65 12.19
N GLY A 297 9.23 0.52 12.56
CA GLY A 297 9.46 -0.62 11.66
C GLY A 297 10.01 -1.85 12.40
N ARG A 298 9.58 -3.05 12.02
CA ARG A 298 10.01 -4.32 12.64
C ARG A 298 11.49 -4.58 12.37
N GLY A 299 12.27 -4.60 13.46
CA GLY A 299 13.70 -4.91 13.44
C GLY A 299 14.64 -3.76 13.08
N THR A 300 14.13 -2.58 12.72
CA THR A 300 14.95 -1.48 12.16
C THR A 300 15.92 -0.83 13.16
N LYS A 301 15.74 -1.08 14.46
CA LYS A 301 16.66 -0.73 15.57
C LYS A 301 17.46 -1.93 16.11
N THR A 302 17.14 -3.17 15.71
CA THR A 302 17.74 -4.40 16.28
C THR A 302 19.21 -4.53 15.89
N GLY A 303 20.11 -4.45 16.88
CA GLY A 303 21.56 -4.43 16.65
C GLY A 303 22.07 -3.11 16.07
N GLY A 304 21.19 -2.12 15.88
CA GLY A 304 21.54 -0.82 15.33
C GLY A 304 22.03 0.16 16.38
N TYR A 305 22.92 1.06 15.99
CA TYR A 305 23.59 2.02 16.86
C TYR A 305 23.64 3.42 16.22
N TRP A 306 23.82 4.44 17.05
CA TRP A 306 24.27 5.76 16.63
C TRP A 306 25.76 5.90 16.91
N ALA A 307 26.54 6.45 15.98
CA ALA A 307 27.97 6.71 16.18
C ALA A 307 28.23 8.22 16.33
N ALA A 308 29.00 8.60 17.35
CA ALA A 308 29.34 10.01 17.61
C ALA A 308 30.44 10.56 16.67
N GLN A 309 30.82 9.79 15.66
CA GLN A 309 31.80 10.06 14.60
C GLN A 309 31.65 9.02 13.48
N PHE A 310 32.41 9.16 12.39
CA PHE A 310 32.67 8.03 11.50
C PHE A 310 33.51 6.96 12.23
N LEU A 311 33.14 5.69 12.10
CA LEU A 311 33.95 4.56 12.53
C LEU A 311 34.90 4.15 11.39
N GLN A 312 36.11 3.70 11.75
CA GLN A 312 37.12 3.18 10.82
C GLN A 312 37.05 1.65 10.79
N ASP A 313 37.35 1.04 9.64
CA ASP A 313 37.28 -0.42 9.49
C ASP A 313 38.53 -1.12 10.01
N ASP A 314 39.72 -0.60 9.71
CA ASP A 314 40.96 -0.91 10.42
C ASP A 314 41.43 0.35 11.18
N PRO A 315 41.21 0.42 12.51
CA PRO A 315 41.61 1.55 13.33
C PRO A 315 43.01 1.40 13.95
N GLY A 316 43.73 0.31 13.68
CA GLY A 316 45.10 0.07 14.16
C GLY A 316 45.28 -0.10 15.68
N ASP A 317 46.55 -0.14 16.09
CA ASP A 317 46.97 -0.41 17.47
C ASP A 317 46.50 0.68 18.45
N GLY A 318 45.90 0.25 19.56
CA GLY A 318 45.49 1.12 20.66
C GLY A 318 44.06 1.66 20.59
N PHE A 319 43.32 1.39 19.49
CA PHE A 319 41.88 1.62 19.40
C PHE A 319 41.12 0.96 20.55
N ALA A 320 40.12 1.64 21.09
CA ALA A 320 39.19 1.12 22.07
C ALA A 320 37.82 1.75 21.81
N LEU A 321 36.79 0.93 21.65
CA LEU A 321 35.45 1.40 21.33
C LEU A 321 34.61 1.52 22.60
N LEU A 322 34.12 2.74 22.85
CA LEU A 322 33.17 3.01 23.92
C LEU A 322 31.74 2.77 23.42
N ILE A 323 30.92 2.11 24.24
CA ILE A 323 29.53 1.79 23.94
C ILE A 323 28.67 2.31 25.10
N ALA A 324 27.75 3.24 24.86
CA ALA A 324 26.83 3.78 25.85
C ALA A 324 25.38 3.33 25.58
N GLU A 325 24.48 3.43 26.57
CA GLU A 325 23.03 3.32 26.28
C GLU A 325 22.49 4.57 25.57
N GLY A 326 22.75 5.76 26.11
CA GLY A 326 22.14 7.02 25.65
C GLY A 326 23.07 7.95 24.87
N VAL A 327 22.49 8.79 24.00
CA VAL A 327 23.20 9.86 23.25
C VAL A 327 23.88 10.87 24.18
N ALA A 328 23.29 11.16 25.35
CA ALA A 328 23.86 12.07 26.34
C ALA A 328 25.09 11.48 27.05
N THR A 329 24.96 10.27 27.60
CA THR A 329 26.05 9.45 28.15
C THR A 329 27.21 9.33 27.14
N ALA A 330 26.86 9.09 25.88
CA ALA A 330 27.78 9.03 24.75
C ALA A 330 28.56 10.34 24.51
N LEU A 331 27.87 11.48 24.41
CA LEU A 331 28.52 12.77 24.19
C LEU A 331 29.39 13.20 25.37
N SER A 332 28.96 12.97 26.61
CA SER A 332 29.76 13.25 27.81
C SER A 332 31.04 12.42 27.86
N ALA A 333 30.96 11.10 27.64
CA ALA A 333 32.13 10.23 27.63
C ALA A 333 33.10 10.52 26.48
N LYS A 334 32.57 10.89 25.30
CA LYS A 334 33.41 11.35 24.17
C LYS A 334 34.08 12.70 24.47
N ALA A 335 33.38 13.66 25.07
CA ALA A 335 33.96 14.95 25.46
C ALA A 335 35.06 14.78 26.52
N ALA A 336 34.91 13.81 27.43
CA ALA A 336 35.92 13.49 28.44
C ALA A 336 37.16 12.80 27.87
N THR A 337 37.00 11.83 26.96
CA THR A 337 38.10 10.90 26.55
C THR A 337 38.64 11.10 25.14
N GLY A 338 37.90 11.79 24.26
CA GLY A 338 38.20 11.86 22.82
C GLY A 338 38.06 10.53 22.06
N ARG A 339 37.69 9.43 22.72
CA ARG A 339 37.69 8.08 22.12
C ARG A 339 36.53 7.84 21.15
N PRO A 340 36.71 6.93 20.17
CA PRO A 340 35.63 6.42 19.34
C PRO A 340 34.49 5.85 20.18
N LEU A 341 33.26 6.28 19.89
CA LEU A 341 32.11 5.98 20.72
C LEU A 341 30.80 5.84 19.93
N ILE A 342 29.98 4.86 20.35
CA ILE A 342 28.60 4.65 19.88
C ILE A 342 27.58 4.65 21.04
N ALA A 343 26.31 4.89 20.71
CA ALA A 343 25.16 4.63 21.58
C ALA A 343 24.30 3.48 21.03
N ALA A 344 23.94 2.53 21.90
CA ALA A 344 23.02 1.42 21.60
C ALA A 344 21.53 1.83 21.69
N LEU A 345 21.25 3.07 22.12
CA LEU A 345 19.97 3.77 22.12
C LEU A 345 18.88 3.16 23.03
N SER A 346 19.08 2.00 23.65
CA SER A 346 18.19 1.40 24.66
C SER A 346 18.74 0.12 25.26
N LEU A 347 18.52 -0.13 26.55
CA LEU A 347 18.94 -1.28 27.35
C LEU A 347 18.75 -2.63 26.64
N GLY A 348 17.54 -2.87 26.11
CA GLY A 348 17.17 -4.10 25.40
C GLY A 348 17.84 -4.32 24.03
N ASN A 349 18.61 -3.35 23.55
CA ASN A 349 19.38 -3.41 22.32
C ASN A 349 20.90 -3.56 22.58
N VAL A 350 21.38 -3.17 23.77
CA VAL A 350 22.80 -3.25 24.18
C VAL A 350 23.43 -4.63 23.90
N PRO A 351 22.82 -5.78 24.24
CA PRO A 351 23.42 -7.10 23.97
C PRO A 351 23.67 -7.36 22.47
N LYS A 352 22.83 -6.81 21.59
CA LYS A 352 22.90 -7.02 20.15
C LYS A 352 23.96 -6.13 19.50
N VAL A 353 24.06 -4.88 19.97
CA VAL A 353 25.11 -3.94 19.56
C VAL A 353 26.48 -4.44 20.04
N LEU A 354 26.58 -4.96 21.26
CA LEU A 354 27.78 -5.64 21.78
C LEU A 354 28.23 -6.79 20.89
N GLN A 355 27.30 -7.67 20.50
CA GLN A 355 27.58 -8.80 19.61
C GLN A 355 28.04 -8.35 18.22
N ALA A 356 27.39 -7.33 17.64
CA ALA A 356 27.79 -6.76 16.34
C ALA A 356 29.17 -6.09 16.39
N MET A 357 29.46 -5.30 17.42
CA MET A 357 30.76 -4.63 17.56
C MET A 357 31.90 -5.60 17.87
N ARG A 358 31.65 -6.70 18.59
CA ARG A 358 32.65 -7.78 18.75
C ARG A 358 32.88 -8.54 17.45
N ALA A 359 31.89 -8.64 16.56
CA ALA A 359 32.08 -9.21 15.23
C ALA A 359 32.89 -8.29 14.30
N ARG A 360 32.61 -6.97 14.29
CA ARG A 360 33.37 -5.97 13.50
C ARG A 360 34.79 -5.78 14.02
N TYR A 361 34.97 -5.76 15.34
CA TYR A 361 36.27 -5.54 15.98
C TYR A 361 36.65 -6.70 16.93
N PRO A 362 37.05 -7.87 16.39
CA PRO A 362 37.33 -9.05 17.21
C PRO A 362 38.34 -8.80 18.33
N GLN A 363 39.44 -8.09 18.04
CA GLN A 363 40.56 -7.87 18.96
C GLN A 363 40.50 -6.53 19.73
N ALA A 364 39.55 -5.63 19.43
CA ALA A 364 39.51 -4.34 20.10
C ALA A 364 39.01 -4.47 21.56
N PRO A 365 39.61 -3.72 22.51
CA PRO A 365 38.95 -3.41 23.77
C PRO A 365 37.60 -2.73 23.51
N LEU A 366 36.53 -3.40 23.93
CA LEU A 366 35.18 -2.85 23.98
C LEU A 366 34.88 -2.49 25.44
N LEU A 367 34.49 -1.25 25.71
CA LEU A 367 34.06 -0.82 27.04
C LEU A 367 32.60 -0.37 26.99
N LEU A 368 31.77 -1.03 27.79
CA LEU A 368 30.37 -0.69 27.98
C LEU A 368 30.20 0.28 29.14
N LEU A 369 29.66 1.46 28.85
CA LEU A 369 29.24 2.47 29.82
C LEU A 369 27.81 2.15 30.23
N ALA A 370 27.63 1.52 31.39
CA ALA A 370 26.36 1.00 31.86
C ALA A 370 25.68 1.95 32.86
N ASP A 371 24.43 2.28 32.58
CA ASP A 371 23.57 3.04 33.49
C ASP A 371 23.25 2.21 34.75
N LEU A 372 23.13 2.88 35.91
CA LEU A 372 22.76 2.27 37.19
C LEU A 372 21.23 2.16 37.33
N ASP A 373 20.71 1.03 37.80
CA ASP A 373 19.31 0.94 38.22
C ASP A 373 19.03 1.81 39.45
N LYS A 374 17.87 2.49 39.45
CA LYS A 374 17.49 3.48 40.46
C LYS A 374 17.15 2.91 41.84
N LYS A 375 16.92 1.59 41.95
CA LYS A 375 16.57 0.94 43.23
C LYS A 375 17.77 0.23 43.87
N THR A 376 18.62 -0.37 43.06
CA THR A 376 19.75 -1.21 43.50
C THR A 376 21.09 -0.47 43.47
N GLY A 377 21.16 0.66 42.75
CA GLY A 377 22.38 1.44 42.60
C GLY A 377 23.48 0.74 41.79
N LYS A 378 23.16 -0.33 41.05
CA LYS A 378 24.09 -1.19 40.31
C LYS A 378 23.67 -1.32 38.84
N PRO A 379 24.59 -1.71 37.92
CA PRO A 379 24.24 -2.00 36.52
C PRO A 379 23.22 -3.14 36.39
N ASP A 380 22.39 -3.12 35.34
CA ASP A 380 21.44 -4.21 35.06
C ASP A 380 22.19 -5.56 34.87
N PRO A 381 21.80 -6.64 35.58
CA PRO A 381 22.47 -7.93 35.48
C PRO A 381 22.52 -8.54 34.07
N LYS A 382 21.54 -8.26 33.20
CA LYS A 382 21.52 -8.72 31.80
C LYS A 382 22.57 -7.98 30.97
N VAL A 383 22.78 -6.70 31.25
CA VAL A 383 23.80 -5.87 30.59
C VAL A 383 25.20 -6.30 31.02
N ALA A 384 25.42 -6.53 32.31
CA ALA A 384 26.68 -7.10 32.82
C ALA A 384 26.96 -8.51 32.27
N SER A 385 25.94 -9.36 32.19
CA SER A 385 26.04 -10.69 31.58
C SER A 385 26.33 -10.61 30.07
N ALA A 386 25.73 -9.67 29.35
CA ALA A 386 25.97 -9.46 27.92
C ALA A 386 27.41 -8.98 27.67
N ALA A 387 27.89 -7.98 28.42
CA ALA A 387 29.29 -7.53 28.33
C ALA A 387 30.27 -8.69 28.52
N LYS A 388 30.09 -9.46 29.60
CA LYS A 388 30.91 -10.65 29.89
C LYS A 388 30.86 -11.70 28.77
N SER A 389 29.70 -11.94 28.16
CA SER A 389 29.53 -12.93 27.08
C SER A 389 30.27 -12.60 25.79
N VAL A 390 30.59 -11.33 25.54
CA VAL A 390 31.38 -10.88 24.37
C VAL A 390 32.81 -10.45 24.74
N GLY A 391 33.25 -10.67 25.98
CA GLY A 391 34.54 -10.17 26.46
C GLY A 391 34.66 -8.65 26.37
N ALA A 392 33.58 -7.91 26.61
CA ALA A 392 33.62 -6.46 26.79
C ALA A 392 33.80 -6.13 28.27
N ALA A 393 34.62 -5.13 28.56
CA ALA A 393 34.70 -4.52 29.88
C ALA A 393 33.42 -3.72 30.17
N LEU A 394 33.17 -3.45 31.44
CA LEU A 394 32.03 -2.64 31.89
C LEU A 394 32.52 -1.58 32.88
N ALA A 395 32.21 -0.32 32.59
CA ALA A 395 32.31 0.80 33.52
C ALA A 395 30.91 1.29 33.87
N ALA A 396 30.74 1.73 35.11
CA ALA A 396 29.51 2.33 35.60
C ALA A 396 29.87 3.56 36.45
N PRO A 397 29.06 4.62 36.44
CA PRO A 397 29.41 5.89 37.08
C PRO A 397 29.43 5.75 38.61
N ASP A 398 30.60 5.96 39.22
CA ASP A 398 30.68 6.18 40.66
C ASP A 398 30.50 7.67 40.97
N PHE A 399 29.56 7.96 41.87
CA PHE A 399 29.23 9.32 42.31
C PHE A 399 29.81 9.64 43.70
N GLY A 400 30.47 8.68 44.35
CA GLY A 400 30.89 8.80 45.74
C GLY A 400 29.71 8.80 46.73
N PRO A 401 29.92 9.27 47.97
CA PRO A 401 28.88 9.28 49.01
C PRO A 401 27.74 10.25 48.71
N ASP A 402 28.03 11.41 48.12
CA ASP A 402 27.10 12.52 47.90
C ASP A 402 26.35 12.42 46.56
N ARG A 403 25.91 11.20 46.19
CA ARG A 403 25.25 10.91 44.91
C ARG A 403 23.96 11.74 44.75
N PRO A 404 23.82 12.57 43.69
CA PRO A 404 22.60 13.33 43.45
C PRO A 404 21.36 12.43 43.25
N GLU A 405 20.20 12.89 43.75
CA GLU A 405 18.98 12.08 43.72
C GLU A 405 18.58 11.71 42.30
N GLY A 406 18.41 10.41 42.06
CA GLY A 406 17.98 9.88 40.77
C GLY A 406 19.02 9.91 39.65
N ALA A 407 20.25 10.38 39.90
CA ALA A 407 21.37 10.30 38.95
C ALA A 407 21.75 8.83 38.68
N THR A 408 21.98 8.48 37.41
CA THR A 408 22.15 7.09 36.96
C THR A 408 23.20 6.87 35.87
N ASP A 409 23.50 7.88 35.07
CA ASP A 409 24.36 7.75 33.88
C ASP A 409 25.65 8.61 33.98
N PHE A 410 26.64 8.37 33.11
CA PHE A 410 27.89 9.16 33.08
C PHE A 410 27.70 10.64 32.67
N ASN A 411 26.56 11.01 32.07
CA ASN A 411 26.22 12.41 31.84
C ASN A 411 25.73 13.07 33.14
N ASP A 412 25.01 12.34 33.99
CA ASP A 412 24.64 12.85 35.32
C ASP A 412 25.89 13.06 36.18
N LEU A 413 26.89 12.18 36.07
CA LEU A 413 28.22 12.35 36.71
C LEU A 413 28.98 13.56 36.12
N HIS A 414 28.96 13.74 34.80
CA HIS A 414 29.50 14.94 34.14
C HIS A 414 28.86 16.23 34.68
N GLN A 415 27.53 16.27 34.87
CA GLN A 415 26.88 17.45 35.45
C GLN A 415 27.21 17.66 36.93
N ALA A 416 27.32 16.59 37.71
CA ALA A 416 27.60 16.68 39.14
C ALA A 416 29.05 17.06 39.46
N SER A 417 30.01 16.64 38.63
CA SER A 417 31.44 16.67 38.99
C SER A 417 32.42 17.00 37.83
N GLY A 418 31.91 17.32 36.64
CA GLY A 418 32.70 17.69 35.46
C GLY A 418 33.22 16.50 34.64
N LEU A 419 33.93 16.79 33.55
CA LEU A 419 34.47 15.77 32.64
C LEU A 419 35.64 14.96 33.24
N GLU A 420 36.41 15.53 34.16
CA GLU A 420 37.62 14.90 34.73
C GLU A 420 37.32 13.60 35.52
N PRO A 421 36.32 13.52 36.42
CA PRO A 421 35.92 12.25 37.03
C PRO A 421 35.41 11.22 36.01
N VAL A 422 34.71 11.65 34.96
CA VAL A 422 34.22 10.78 33.87
C VAL A 422 35.40 10.20 33.07
N TRP A 423 36.38 11.05 32.71
CA TRP A 423 37.62 10.63 32.07
C TRP A 423 38.36 9.58 32.91
N ARG A 424 38.58 9.87 34.19
CA ARG A 424 39.33 9.03 35.12
C ARG A 424 38.71 7.65 35.31
N GLN A 425 37.39 7.57 35.47
CA GLN A 425 36.69 6.29 35.63
C GLN A 425 36.72 5.46 34.34
N ILE A 426 36.61 6.09 33.16
CA ILE A 426 36.64 5.40 31.88
C ILE A 426 38.06 4.91 31.54
N GLU A 427 39.09 5.75 31.64
CA GLU A 427 40.49 5.33 31.39
C GLU A 427 41.00 4.33 32.42
N GLY A 428 40.52 4.39 33.67
CA GLY A 428 40.75 3.36 34.69
C GLY A 428 40.25 1.99 34.22
N ALA A 429 38.96 1.90 33.84
CA ALA A 429 38.37 0.65 33.34
C ALA A 429 39.03 0.13 32.06
N ILE A 430 39.50 1.00 31.16
CA ILE A 430 40.28 0.61 29.97
C ILE A 430 41.65 0.03 30.37
N SER A 431 42.30 0.62 31.37
CA SER A 431 43.60 0.17 31.86
C SER A 431 43.50 -1.19 32.57
N GLU A 432 42.48 -1.37 33.41
CA GLU A 432 42.16 -2.65 34.05
C GLU A 432 41.83 -3.75 33.03
N ALA A 433 41.04 -3.42 32.00
CA ALA A 433 40.73 -4.35 30.91
C ALA A 433 41.99 -4.80 30.17
N LYS A 434 42.87 -3.87 29.78
CA LYS A 434 44.15 -4.19 29.10
C LYS A 434 45.05 -5.07 29.96
N ASN A 435 45.24 -4.71 31.23
CA ASN A 435 46.05 -5.50 32.16
C ASN A 435 45.49 -6.92 32.37
N SER A 436 44.17 -7.08 32.36
CA SER A 436 43.50 -8.38 32.47
C SER A 436 43.77 -9.29 31.27
N THR A 437 43.86 -8.73 30.06
CA THR A 437 44.16 -9.50 28.84
C THR A 437 45.62 -9.99 28.82
N CYS A 438 46.59 -9.11 29.13
CA CYS A 438 48.02 -9.44 29.08
C CYS A 438 48.45 -10.56 30.05
N ILE A 439 47.65 -10.84 31.09
CA ILE A 439 47.89 -11.94 32.04
C ILE A 439 47.52 -13.31 31.42
N GLN A 440 46.54 -13.36 30.51
CA GLN A 440 46.08 -14.63 29.94
C GLN A 440 47.01 -15.15 28.84
N GLU A 441 47.54 -14.27 27.98
CA GLU A 441 48.43 -14.66 26.86
C GLU A 441 49.75 -15.28 27.36
N ASN A 442 50.31 -14.74 28.45
CA ASN A 442 51.57 -15.21 29.05
C ASN A 442 51.53 -16.66 29.57
N SER A 443 50.34 -17.26 29.73
CA SER A 443 50.21 -18.68 30.13
C SER A 443 50.37 -19.67 28.96
N SER A 444 50.24 -19.21 27.72
CA SER A 444 49.84 -20.07 26.59
C SER A 444 50.93 -20.29 25.51
N ALA A 445 51.99 -19.48 25.49
CA ALA A 445 52.94 -19.43 24.36
C ALA A 445 54.34 -20.05 24.66
N LYS A 446 54.40 -21.36 24.95
CA LYS A 446 55.67 -22.13 24.98
C LYS A 446 55.70 -23.28 23.96
N LYS A 447 56.10 -23.00 22.70
CA LYS A 447 56.74 -23.96 21.75
C LYS A 447 57.14 -23.32 20.42
N SER A 448 58.30 -23.75 19.87
CA SER A 448 58.77 -23.65 18.46
C SER A 448 58.82 -22.24 17.81
N LYS A 449 59.98 -21.55 17.72
CA LYS A 449 61.16 -21.74 16.82
C LYS A 449 61.05 -21.12 15.39
N ASN A 450 61.88 -20.09 15.18
CA ASN A 450 62.35 -19.40 13.94
C ASN A 450 63.02 -20.36 12.91
N PRO A 451 63.40 -19.93 11.65
CA PRO A 451 63.67 -18.54 11.13
C PRO A 451 62.96 -18.22 9.77
N SER A 452 63.26 -17.18 8.95
CA SER A 452 64.38 -16.21 8.82
C SER A 452 64.02 -14.86 8.14
N ASP A 453 64.93 -13.88 8.23
CA ASP A 453 65.03 -12.51 7.62
C ASP A 453 65.31 -12.54 6.07
N PRO A 454 65.50 -11.43 5.26
CA PRO A 454 65.66 -10.00 5.59
C PRO A 454 65.09 -8.88 4.64
N SER A 455 65.34 -7.60 5.03
CA SER A 455 65.30 -6.30 4.25
C SER A 455 63.94 -5.64 3.93
N GLY A 456 63.78 -4.29 3.76
CA GLY A 456 64.64 -3.09 3.91
C GLY A 456 64.22 -1.93 2.95
N THR A 457 64.56 -0.61 3.05
CA THR A 457 65.18 0.28 4.07
C THR A 457 65.11 1.78 3.62
N ARG A 458 64.86 2.76 4.55
CA ARG A 458 64.86 4.26 4.39
C ARG A 458 63.75 4.90 3.50
N VAL A 459 63.20 6.12 3.69
CA VAL A 459 63.38 7.34 4.56
C VAL A 459 64.37 8.44 4.11
N GLN A 460 63.85 9.62 3.71
CA GLN A 460 64.32 11.05 3.92
C GLN A 460 63.41 12.01 3.08
N SER A 461 62.74 13.08 3.58
CA SER A 461 63.13 14.42 4.13
C SER A 461 63.55 15.47 3.07
N LEU A 462 62.96 16.68 2.94
CA LEU A 462 63.23 17.91 3.74
C LEU A 462 62.36 19.14 3.28
N ARG A 463 62.07 20.11 4.19
CA ARG A 463 62.20 21.63 4.17
C ARG A 463 62.01 22.46 2.86
N ASP A 464 61.73 23.78 2.78
CA ASP A 464 61.45 24.98 3.65
C ASP A 464 61.06 26.18 2.71
N SER A 465 60.66 27.42 3.07
CA SER A 465 59.99 28.06 4.24
C SER A 465 59.62 29.57 3.98
N SER A 466 58.60 30.12 4.67
CA SER A 466 58.31 31.57 4.96
C SER A 466 58.04 32.66 3.87
N GLY A 467 57.13 33.60 4.15
CA GLY A 467 56.91 34.89 3.43
C GLY A 467 55.77 35.77 4.04
N THR A 468 55.79 37.11 3.91
CA THR A 468 54.88 38.05 4.65
C THR A 468 54.52 39.40 3.95
N SER A 469 53.47 40.10 4.46
CA SER A 469 53.27 41.59 4.53
C SER A 469 52.21 42.36 3.67
N LYS A 470 51.16 42.88 4.35
CA LYS A 470 50.48 44.22 4.27
C LYS A 470 49.70 44.75 3.02
N ASP A 471 48.40 45.05 3.22
CA ASP A 471 47.69 46.38 3.28
C ASP A 471 48.05 47.58 2.33
N PRO A 472 47.13 48.59 2.12
CA PRO A 472 45.65 48.61 2.08
C PRO A 472 45.02 49.61 1.03
N SER A 473 43.73 49.97 1.19
CA SER A 473 42.94 51.07 0.52
C SER A 473 42.47 50.85 -0.95
N GLY A 474 41.42 51.49 -1.50
CA GLY A 474 40.33 52.32 -0.92
C GLY A 474 39.80 53.42 -1.89
N THR A 475 38.47 53.71 -1.94
CA THR A 475 37.76 54.98 -2.33
C THR A 475 36.27 54.73 -2.77
N ARG A 476 35.46 55.79 -2.96
CA ARG A 476 33.98 55.87 -3.02
C ARG A 476 33.51 56.90 -4.08
N VAL A 477 32.21 56.90 -4.45
CA VAL A 477 31.33 58.07 -4.81
C VAL A 477 30.42 57.90 -6.08
N GLN A 478 29.13 57.61 -5.81
CA GLN A 478 27.85 58.20 -6.30
C GLN A 478 27.60 58.72 -7.75
N SER A 479 26.40 58.33 -8.24
CA SER A 479 25.42 59.14 -9.05
C SER A 479 25.72 59.38 -10.54
N LEU A 480 24.79 59.80 -11.43
CA LEU A 480 23.49 60.52 -11.28
C LEU A 480 22.38 59.95 -12.22
N ARG A 481 21.25 60.68 -12.39
CA ARG A 481 20.05 60.32 -13.18
C ARG A 481 20.07 60.98 -14.58
N ASP A 482 19.24 60.50 -15.52
CA ASP A 482 18.02 61.22 -15.98
C ASP A 482 17.19 60.42 -17.02
N SER A 483 16.18 61.05 -17.65
CA SER A 483 14.93 60.38 -18.05
C SER A 483 14.28 60.86 -19.36
N SER A 484 13.53 59.97 -20.03
CA SER A 484 12.23 60.20 -20.72
C SER A 484 11.97 59.13 -21.80
N GLY A 485 10.70 58.95 -22.21
CA GLY A 485 10.30 58.05 -23.30
C GLY A 485 9.14 57.12 -22.95
N THR A 486 7.91 57.52 -23.27
CA THR A 486 6.69 56.71 -23.04
C THR A 486 6.36 55.81 -24.23
N SER A 487 6.19 54.51 -23.98
CA SER A 487 5.47 53.58 -24.86
C SER A 487 4.69 52.57 -23.99
N GLN A 488 3.64 51.98 -24.55
CA GLN A 488 2.67 51.15 -23.81
C GLN A 488 3.32 49.87 -23.27
N LYS A 489 3.20 49.63 -21.96
CA LYS A 489 3.88 48.52 -21.27
C LYS A 489 3.01 47.28 -21.11
N SER A 490 3.42 46.19 -21.76
CA SER A 490 3.16 44.85 -21.24
C SER A 490 4.03 44.61 -20.00
N GLY A 491 3.48 44.79 -18.81
CA GLY A 491 4.20 44.57 -17.54
C GLY A 491 4.04 45.71 -16.54
N GLU A 492 2.80 45.98 -16.11
CA GLU A 492 2.57 46.68 -14.85
C GLU A 492 2.87 45.71 -13.69
N SER A 493 3.59 46.18 -12.67
CA SER A 493 3.88 45.36 -11.49
C SER A 493 2.63 45.26 -10.62
N PHE A 494 2.35 44.07 -10.10
CA PHE A 494 1.22 43.85 -9.19
C PHE A 494 1.44 44.52 -7.81
N ARG A 495 2.67 44.97 -7.54
CA ARG A 495 3.08 45.67 -6.32
C ARG A 495 2.20 46.89 -6.02
N GLY A 496 1.57 46.87 -4.85
CA GLY A 496 0.77 47.99 -4.34
C GLY A 496 -0.67 48.08 -4.89
N CYS A 497 -1.09 47.22 -5.83
CA CYS A 497 -2.43 47.28 -6.44
C CYS A 497 -3.60 47.04 -5.47
N LEU A 498 -3.34 46.54 -4.26
CA LEU A 498 -4.33 46.32 -3.20
C LEU A 498 -4.37 47.48 -2.20
N THR A 499 -3.81 48.63 -2.57
CA THR A 499 -3.75 49.86 -1.78
C THR A 499 -4.30 51.05 -2.56
N TYR A 500 -4.72 52.08 -1.83
CA TYR A 500 -5.09 53.38 -2.37
C TYR A 500 -4.67 54.49 -1.41
N GLU A 501 -4.44 55.69 -1.94
CA GLU A 501 -4.13 56.88 -1.16
C GLU A 501 -5.34 57.82 -1.22
N PRO A 502 -6.09 57.99 -0.11
CA PRO A 502 -7.20 58.94 -0.06
C PRO A 502 -6.70 60.38 0.05
N ASP A 503 -7.45 61.33 -0.50
CA ASP A 503 -7.10 62.76 -0.46
C ASP A 503 -6.75 63.22 0.96
N ASN A 504 -5.50 63.69 1.14
CA ASN A 504 -4.93 64.14 2.41
C ASN A 504 -4.93 63.09 3.55
N GLY A 505 -4.84 61.80 3.25
CA GLY A 505 -4.74 60.73 4.25
C GLY A 505 -3.64 59.69 3.98
N PRO A 506 -3.20 58.93 5.00
CA PRO A 506 -2.21 57.87 4.81
C PRO A 506 -2.78 56.73 3.96
N MET A 507 -1.94 56.16 3.09
CA MET A 507 -2.24 55.00 2.24
C MET A 507 -2.94 53.86 2.99
N ARG A 508 -4.01 53.33 2.40
CA ARG A 508 -4.90 52.31 2.97
C ARG A 508 -4.93 51.08 2.08
N ARG A 509 -5.24 49.92 2.67
CA ARG A 509 -5.64 48.71 1.92
C ARG A 509 -7.06 48.89 1.35
N LEU A 510 -7.32 48.27 0.20
CA LEU A 510 -8.69 48.01 -0.28
C LEU A 510 -9.50 47.21 0.76
N ILE A 511 -10.82 47.14 0.57
CA ILE A 511 -11.65 46.21 1.36
C ILE A 511 -11.51 44.78 0.81
N ASP A 512 -11.68 43.78 1.69
CA ASP A 512 -11.45 42.36 1.43
C ASP A 512 -12.13 41.86 0.14
N SER A 513 -13.33 42.38 -0.20
CA SER A 513 -14.08 41.99 -1.41
C SER A 513 -13.53 42.59 -2.70
N GLN A 514 -12.93 43.78 -2.66
CA GLN A 514 -12.23 44.39 -3.79
C GLN A 514 -10.86 43.72 -3.97
N ALA A 515 -10.16 43.48 -2.87
CA ALA A 515 -8.87 42.78 -2.89
C ALA A 515 -9.00 41.34 -3.37
N ALA A 516 -10.05 40.61 -2.98
CA ALA A 516 -10.36 39.28 -3.51
C ALA A 516 -10.59 39.26 -5.03
N ALA A 517 -11.21 40.30 -5.60
CA ALA A 517 -11.40 40.42 -7.04
C ALA A 517 -10.07 40.69 -7.78
N ALA A 518 -9.22 41.57 -7.24
CA ALA A 518 -7.90 41.84 -7.81
C ALA A 518 -6.93 40.65 -7.70
N ILE A 519 -6.92 39.96 -6.55
CA ILE A 519 -6.19 38.70 -6.35
C ILE A 519 -6.68 37.61 -7.30
N ALA A 520 -8.00 37.46 -7.47
CA ALA A 520 -8.55 36.51 -8.43
C ALA A 520 -8.08 36.85 -9.85
N ALA A 521 -8.18 38.10 -10.29
CA ALA A 521 -7.71 38.51 -11.62
C ALA A 521 -6.22 38.21 -11.87
N HIS A 522 -5.36 38.31 -10.84
CA HIS A 522 -3.92 37.96 -10.91
C HIS A 522 -3.63 36.44 -10.87
N LEU A 523 -4.53 35.65 -10.28
CA LEU A 523 -4.38 34.19 -10.14
C LEU A 523 -5.21 33.37 -11.13
N VAL A 524 -6.04 34.01 -11.96
CA VAL A 524 -6.73 33.37 -13.10
C VAL A 524 -5.73 32.61 -13.96
N GLY A 525 -6.04 31.34 -14.24
CA GLY A 525 -5.18 30.44 -15.01
C GLY A 525 -3.93 29.93 -14.27
N ARG A 526 -3.77 30.24 -12.98
CA ARG A 526 -2.75 29.67 -12.07
C ARG A 526 -3.39 28.86 -10.95
N LEU A 527 -4.52 29.35 -10.41
CA LEU A 527 -5.26 28.76 -9.29
C LEU A 527 -6.77 28.71 -9.61
N ALA A 528 -7.44 27.62 -9.19
CA ALA A 528 -8.88 27.42 -9.32
C ALA A 528 -9.46 26.71 -8.08
N TRP A 529 -10.76 26.87 -7.84
CA TRP A 529 -11.52 26.33 -6.72
C TRP A 529 -12.72 25.49 -7.22
N ASP A 530 -12.73 24.22 -6.85
CA ASP A 530 -13.89 23.34 -6.93
C ASP A 530 -14.72 23.51 -5.65
N ALA A 531 -15.94 24.04 -5.81
CA ALA A 531 -16.82 24.35 -4.70
C ALA A 531 -17.56 23.10 -4.15
N ASP A 532 -17.78 22.07 -4.97
CA ASP A 532 -18.51 20.85 -4.58
C ASP A 532 -17.59 19.92 -3.78
N ALA A 533 -16.36 19.73 -4.25
CA ALA A 533 -15.32 18.96 -3.58
C ALA A 533 -14.59 19.74 -2.47
N GLY A 534 -14.81 21.06 -2.36
CA GLY A 534 -14.11 21.96 -1.44
C GLY A 534 -12.59 21.94 -1.65
N ALA A 535 -12.14 22.06 -2.90
CA ALA A 535 -10.77 21.77 -3.30
C ALA A 535 -10.12 22.91 -4.12
N TRP A 536 -8.89 23.27 -3.76
CA TRP A 536 -8.03 24.06 -4.65
C TRP A 536 -7.41 23.18 -5.74
N MET A 537 -7.12 23.77 -6.90
CA MET A 537 -6.40 23.17 -8.02
C MET A 537 -5.34 24.15 -8.54
N THR A 538 -4.18 23.66 -8.96
CA THR A 538 -3.12 24.48 -9.59
C THR A 538 -2.87 24.10 -11.04
N TRP A 539 -2.49 25.08 -11.85
CA TRP A 539 -2.20 24.86 -13.27
C TRP A 539 -0.80 24.25 -13.48
N GLN A 540 -0.74 23.09 -14.16
CA GLN A 540 0.49 22.32 -14.41
C GLN A 540 0.87 22.28 -15.91
N VAL A 541 0.61 23.37 -16.65
CA VAL A 541 0.88 23.55 -18.10
C VAL A 541 0.08 22.63 -19.05
N THR A 542 -0.34 21.45 -18.59
CA THR A 542 -1.07 20.43 -19.36
C THR A 542 -2.44 20.09 -18.77
N HIS A 543 -2.60 20.26 -17.46
CA HIS A 543 -3.78 19.92 -16.68
C HIS A 543 -3.86 20.75 -15.40
N TRP A 544 -5.00 20.69 -14.74
CA TRP A 544 -5.17 21.17 -13.37
C TRP A 544 -4.90 20.04 -12.38
N GLU A 545 -3.98 20.23 -11.43
CA GLU A 545 -3.67 19.22 -10.39
C GLU A 545 -4.46 19.53 -9.11
N PRO A 546 -5.32 18.60 -8.65
CA PRO A 546 -6.05 18.72 -7.39
C PRO A 546 -5.16 18.76 -6.14
N LEU A 547 -5.34 19.78 -5.31
CA LEU A 547 -4.63 19.92 -4.05
C LEU A 547 -5.41 19.26 -2.90
N LEU A 548 -4.87 18.15 -2.38
CA LEU A 548 -5.36 17.52 -1.14
C LEU A 548 -5.09 18.38 0.10
N ASN A 549 -4.00 19.15 0.11
CA ASN A 549 -3.65 20.14 1.13
C ASN A 549 -3.83 21.56 0.55
N ALA A 550 -4.52 22.46 1.26
CA ALA A 550 -4.76 23.84 0.80
C ALA A 550 -3.50 24.74 0.86
N ALA A 551 -2.49 24.41 1.68
CA ALA A 551 -1.34 25.27 1.94
C ALA A 551 -0.60 25.82 0.69
N PRO A 552 -0.42 25.09 -0.43
CA PRO A 552 0.21 25.64 -1.64
C PRO A 552 -0.64 26.74 -2.31
N ALA A 553 -1.97 26.62 -2.25
CA ALA A 553 -2.89 27.65 -2.76
C ALA A 553 -2.95 28.86 -1.82
N GLU A 554 -3.01 28.61 -0.51
CA GLU A 554 -3.00 29.66 0.52
C GLU A 554 -1.70 30.46 0.46
N LYS A 555 -0.55 29.81 0.19
CA LYS A 555 0.72 30.49 -0.07
C LYS A 555 0.65 31.37 -1.33
N LEU A 556 0.14 30.87 -2.45
CA LEU A 556 0.01 31.67 -3.68
C LEU A 556 -0.88 32.91 -3.48
N ILE A 557 -1.93 32.81 -2.65
CA ILE A 557 -2.77 33.94 -2.25
C ILE A 557 -1.98 34.88 -1.32
N ALA A 558 -1.27 34.36 -0.32
CA ALA A 558 -0.49 35.14 0.64
C ALA A 558 0.66 35.93 -0.03
N ASP A 559 1.40 35.30 -0.95
CA ASP A 559 2.50 35.93 -1.71
C ASP A 559 1.96 37.08 -2.58
N ALA A 560 0.78 36.89 -3.21
CA ALA A 560 0.12 37.93 -4.01
C ALA A 560 -0.47 39.06 -3.14
N VAL A 561 -1.01 38.76 -1.96
CA VAL A 561 -1.48 39.78 -0.99
C VAL A 561 -0.30 40.57 -0.42
N GLU A 562 0.84 39.93 -0.16
CA GLU A 562 2.09 40.59 0.24
C GLU A 562 2.59 41.55 -0.84
N GLU A 563 2.77 41.10 -2.09
CA GLU A 563 3.16 42.01 -3.18
C GLU A 563 2.15 43.16 -3.35
N GLY A 564 0.86 42.82 -3.43
CA GLY A 564 -0.22 43.77 -3.66
C GLY A 564 -0.43 44.79 -2.54
N THR A 565 -0.02 44.51 -1.29
CA THR A 565 -0.17 45.45 -0.16
C THR A 565 1.11 46.22 0.21
N ARG A 566 2.23 46.04 -0.50
CA ARG A 566 3.44 46.83 -0.28
C ARG A 566 3.21 48.32 -0.60
N PRO A 567 3.70 49.26 0.23
CA PRO A 567 4.64 49.05 1.35
C PRO A 567 3.98 48.79 2.73
N ILE A 568 2.66 48.86 2.86
CA ILE A 568 1.95 48.88 4.16
C ILE A 568 1.58 47.50 4.73
N GLY A 569 1.84 46.42 3.97
CA GLY A 569 1.61 45.02 4.38
C GLY A 569 0.15 44.71 4.74
N TYR A 570 -0.09 43.65 5.49
CA TYR A 570 -1.44 43.20 5.88
C TYR A 570 -1.49 42.56 7.27
N ARG A 571 -2.71 42.24 7.75
CA ARG A 571 -2.96 41.44 8.96
C ARG A 571 -3.50 40.07 8.55
N VAL A 572 -3.20 39.00 9.29
CA VAL A 572 -3.65 37.62 8.99
C VAL A 572 -5.15 37.52 8.71
N ALA A 573 -5.98 38.25 9.46
CA ALA A 573 -7.44 38.28 9.27
C ALA A 573 -7.88 38.78 7.87
N TYR A 574 -7.13 39.70 7.24
CA TYR A 574 -7.42 40.22 5.90
C TYR A 574 -7.12 39.18 4.81
N LEU A 575 -6.04 38.41 4.97
CA LEU A 575 -5.76 37.26 4.12
C LEU A 575 -6.86 36.18 4.24
N ALA A 576 -7.26 35.85 5.48
CA ALA A 576 -8.36 34.91 5.72
C ALA A 576 -9.69 35.39 5.13
N GLY A 577 -10.00 36.69 5.23
CA GLY A 577 -11.17 37.31 4.61
C GLY A 577 -11.15 37.20 3.08
N ILE A 578 -10.04 37.56 2.45
CA ILE A 578 -9.81 37.42 1.00
C ILE A 578 -10.03 35.97 0.55
N THR A 579 -9.34 35.00 1.15
CA THR A 579 -9.45 33.57 0.80
C THR A 579 -10.89 33.08 0.94
N THR A 580 -11.56 33.42 2.06
CA THR A 580 -12.97 33.06 2.31
C THR A 580 -13.90 33.65 1.25
N ILE A 581 -13.66 34.87 0.79
CA ILE A 581 -14.49 35.53 -0.24
C ILE A 581 -14.28 34.86 -1.61
N ILE A 582 -13.04 34.53 -1.99
CA ILE A 582 -12.74 33.83 -3.26
C ILE A 582 -13.46 32.48 -3.30
N GLN A 583 -13.38 31.70 -2.21
CA GLN A 583 -14.04 30.40 -2.09
C GLN A 583 -15.58 30.52 -2.10
N ARG A 584 -16.16 31.35 -1.22
CA ARG A 584 -17.62 31.46 -1.05
C ARG A 584 -18.34 32.16 -2.21
N ARG A 585 -17.64 32.96 -3.02
CA ARG A 585 -18.19 33.58 -4.24
C ARG A 585 -17.76 32.89 -5.54
N GLY A 586 -16.92 31.84 -5.47
CA GLY A 586 -16.46 31.10 -6.64
C GLY A 586 -15.73 31.95 -7.69
N ILE A 587 -14.97 32.98 -7.26
CA ILE A 587 -14.38 34.00 -8.19
C ILE A 587 -13.23 33.41 -9.01
N LEU A 588 -12.59 32.34 -8.52
CA LEU A 588 -11.67 31.48 -9.26
C LEU A 588 -12.34 30.11 -9.46
N PRO A 589 -13.35 29.96 -10.33
CA PRO A 589 -14.08 28.69 -10.45
C PRO A 589 -13.22 27.61 -11.11
N ALA A 590 -13.56 26.35 -10.86
CA ALA A 590 -13.11 25.22 -11.66
C ALA A 590 -13.44 25.44 -13.16
N PRO A 591 -12.56 25.03 -14.11
CA PRO A 591 -12.86 25.10 -15.53
C PRO A 591 -14.04 24.21 -15.92
N ASN A 592 -14.81 24.65 -16.93
CA ASN A 592 -15.77 23.77 -17.59
C ASN A 592 -15.01 22.77 -18.47
N TRP A 593 -14.92 21.53 -18.01
CA TRP A 593 -14.24 20.44 -18.71
C TRP A 593 -14.90 20.18 -20.09
N PRO A 594 -14.15 20.20 -21.21
CA PRO A 594 -14.74 19.98 -22.52
C PRO A 594 -15.17 18.51 -22.71
N PRO A 595 -16.35 18.25 -23.32
CA PRO A 595 -16.74 16.89 -23.69
C PRO A 595 -15.88 16.35 -24.83
N ASN A 596 -15.84 15.03 -24.99
CA ASN A 596 -15.16 14.34 -26.09
C ASN A 596 -13.66 14.69 -26.25
N VAL A 597 -12.96 15.04 -25.16
CA VAL A 597 -11.53 15.37 -25.16
C VAL A 597 -10.73 14.42 -24.26
N VAL A 598 -9.59 13.95 -24.75
CA VAL A 598 -8.59 13.22 -23.97
C VAL A 598 -7.30 14.06 -23.82
N PRO A 599 -6.86 14.34 -22.59
CA PRO A 599 -5.63 15.09 -22.31
C PRO A 599 -4.38 14.18 -22.38
N PHE A 600 -3.42 14.57 -23.21
CA PHE A 600 -2.10 13.94 -23.39
C PHE A 600 -0.97 14.93 -23.05
N ALA A 601 0.24 14.42 -22.87
CA ALA A 601 1.42 15.25 -22.59
C ALA A 601 1.73 16.27 -23.71
N ASN A 602 1.38 15.96 -24.97
CA ASN A 602 1.51 16.85 -26.12
C ASN A 602 0.25 17.68 -26.46
N GLY A 603 -0.85 17.56 -25.70
CA GLY A 603 -2.04 18.39 -25.91
C GLY A 603 -3.38 17.70 -25.62
N LEU A 604 -4.46 18.42 -25.91
CA LEU A 604 -5.85 17.98 -25.80
C LEU A 604 -6.31 17.41 -27.15
N LEU A 605 -6.53 16.10 -27.21
CA LEU A 605 -7.09 15.42 -28.39
C LEU A 605 -8.61 15.48 -28.34
N ASN A 606 -9.23 16.17 -29.30
CA ASN A 606 -10.66 16.05 -29.55
C ASN A 606 -10.95 14.74 -30.31
N LEU A 607 -11.81 13.90 -29.74
CA LEU A 607 -12.13 12.55 -30.23
C LEU A 607 -13.08 12.52 -31.43
N GLU A 608 -13.74 13.64 -31.73
CA GLU A 608 -14.76 13.76 -32.78
C GLU A 608 -14.14 14.30 -34.09
N SER A 609 -13.22 15.26 -33.98
CA SER A 609 -12.45 15.81 -35.10
C SER A 609 -11.08 15.15 -35.31
N GLY A 610 -10.61 14.36 -34.33
CA GLY A 610 -9.24 13.81 -34.31
C GLY A 610 -8.13 14.85 -34.14
N THR A 611 -8.45 16.11 -33.81
CA THR A 611 -7.48 17.20 -33.74
C THR A 611 -6.84 17.31 -32.35
N LEU A 612 -5.51 17.30 -32.30
CA LEU A 612 -4.71 17.63 -31.11
C LEU A 612 -4.51 19.15 -31.03
N THR A 613 -4.77 19.74 -29.87
CA THR A 613 -4.63 21.19 -29.63
C THR A 613 -3.82 21.47 -28.35
N PRO A 614 -3.09 22.59 -28.22
CA PRO A 614 -2.35 22.91 -27.00
C PRO A 614 -3.25 23.01 -25.77
N ALA A 615 -2.80 22.42 -24.66
CA ALA A 615 -3.50 22.56 -23.38
C ALA A 615 -3.44 24.02 -22.88
N THR A 616 -4.53 24.51 -22.33
CA THR A 616 -4.63 25.87 -21.74
C THR A 616 -5.46 25.82 -20.46
N PRO A 617 -5.28 26.75 -19.51
CA PRO A 617 -6.01 26.74 -18.25
C PRO A 617 -7.55 26.78 -18.41
N ARG A 618 -8.05 27.27 -19.55
CA ARG A 618 -9.49 27.39 -19.85
C ARG A 618 -10.14 26.06 -20.28
N PHE A 619 -9.39 25.14 -20.88
CA PHE A 619 -9.94 23.96 -21.56
C PHE A 619 -9.31 22.63 -21.14
N ALA A 620 -8.17 22.65 -20.45
CA ALA A 620 -7.53 21.45 -19.95
C ALA A 620 -8.30 20.84 -18.77
N LEU A 621 -8.20 19.51 -18.62
CA LEU A 621 -8.92 18.73 -17.61
C LEU A 621 -8.14 18.69 -16.28
N ASN A 622 -8.75 18.12 -15.22
CA ASN A 622 -8.09 17.85 -13.94
C ASN A 622 -7.26 16.55 -13.89
N TRP A 623 -6.83 16.06 -15.07
CA TRP A 623 -5.98 14.88 -15.26
C TRP A 623 -5.27 14.98 -16.62
N VAL A 624 -4.19 14.21 -16.80
CA VAL A 624 -3.46 14.07 -18.08
C VAL A 624 -2.86 12.68 -18.21
N LEU A 625 -2.93 12.07 -19.39
CA LEU A 625 -2.16 10.86 -19.72
C LEU A 625 -0.69 11.27 -19.94
N PRO A 626 0.30 10.61 -19.31
CA PRO A 626 1.71 11.03 -19.38
C PRO A 626 2.37 10.79 -20.75
N TRP A 627 1.63 10.22 -21.69
CA TRP A 627 2.07 9.83 -23.02
C TRP A 627 1.78 10.94 -24.04
N ASN A 628 2.61 11.02 -25.08
CA ASN A 628 2.26 11.78 -26.28
C ASN A 628 1.25 10.97 -27.10
N TYR A 629 0.21 11.63 -27.61
CA TYR A 629 -0.64 11.01 -28.63
C TYR A 629 0.16 10.87 -29.94
N ASP A 630 0.28 9.63 -30.41
CA ASP A 630 0.78 9.28 -31.74
C ASP A 630 -0.30 8.47 -32.48
N LYS A 631 -0.45 8.78 -33.77
CA LYS A 631 -1.39 8.15 -34.70
C LYS A 631 -0.75 7.08 -35.58
N GLN A 632 0.56 6.85 -35.47
CA GLN A 632 1.31 5.89 -36.30
C GLN A 632 1.79 4.65 -35.51
N ALA A 633 1.92 4.73 -34.19
CA ALA A 633 2.28 3.61 -33.33
C ALA A 633 1.34 2.39 -33.44
N ASP A 634 1.84 1.21 -33.06
CA ASP A 634 1.10 -0.04 -32.90
C ASP A 634 1.61 -0.82 -31.67
N CYS A 635 0.87 -1.82 -31.21
CA CYS A 635 1.15 -2.59 -29.99
C CYS A 635 1.03 -4.13 -30.17
N PRO A 636 1.83 -4.74 -31.07
CA PRO A 636 1.78 -6.17 -31.34
C PRO A 636 2.12 -7.05 -30.11
N ALA A 637 3.09 -6.67 -29.26
CA ALA A 637 3.44 -7.43 -28.06
C ALA A 637 2.33 -7.36 -27.01
N VAL A 638 1.68 -6.20 -26.81
CA VAL A 638 0.53 -6.05 -25.91
C VAL A 638 -0.66 -6.89 -26.40
N LYS A 639 -0.98 -6.84 -27.70
CA LYS A 639 -2.07 -7.66 -28.29
C LYS A 639 -1.82 -9.16 -28.09
N ALA A 640 -0.61 -9.63 -28.40
CA ALA A 640 -0.21 -11.03 -28.20
C ALA A 640 -0.19 -11.44 -26.72
N TRP A 641 0.26 -10.55 -25.82
CA TRP A 641 0.31 -10.81 -24.39
C TRP A 641 -1.09 -10.86 -23.76
N LEU A 642 -2.01 -9.98 -24.17
CA LEU A 642 -3.42 -10.02 -23.74
C LEU A 642 -4.06 -11.35 -24.14
N LEU A 643 -3.97 -11.73 -25.42
CA LEU A 643 -4.54 -12.98 -25.93
C LEU A 643 -3.99 -14.21 -25.18
N ARG A 644 -2.66 -14.29 -25.01
CA ARG A 644 -2.00 -15.35 -24.22
C ARG A 644 -2.46 -15.40 -22.77
N SER A 645 -2.72 -14.24 -22.15
CA SER A 645 -3.13 -14.16 -20.75
C SER A 645 -4.54 -14.70 -20.51
N VAL A 646 -5.41 -14.67 -21.53
CA VAL A 646 -6.79 -15.19 -21.49
C VAL A 646 -6.95 -16.49 -22.29
N ASP A 647 -6.03 -17.45 -22.10
CA ASP A 647 -6.07 -18.82 -22.69
C ASP A 647 -5.64 -18.92 -24.17
N GLY A 648 -5.22 -17.83 -24.81
CA GLY A 648 -4.69 -17.84 -26.18
C GLY A 648 -5.71 -18.03 -27.31
N GLN A 649 -6.92 -18.48 -26.99
CA GLN A 649 -8.00 -18.80 -27.93
C GLN A 649 -9.29 -17.99 -27.69
N ASP A 650 -9.24 -16.98 -26.82
CA ASP A 650 -10.39 -16.15 -26.43
C ASP A 650 -10.22 -14.67 -26.87
N PRO A 651 -10.42 -14.35 -28.16
CA PRO A 651 -10.36 -12.98 -28.65
C PRO A 651 -11.51 -12.12 -28.15
N GLU A 652 -12.63 -12.70 -27.73
CA GLU A 652 -13.78 -11.95 -27.21
C GLU A 652 -13.46 -11.31 -25.85
N THR A 653 -12.81 -12.05 -24.95
CA THR A 653 -12.33 -11.51 -23.67
C THR A 653 -11.19 -10.51 -23.88
N VAL A 654 -10.34 -10.65 -24.91
CA VAL A 654 -9.38 -9.60 -25.30
C VAL A 654 -10.11 -8.31 -25.68
N GLU A 655 -11.16 -8.39 -26.51
CA GLU A 655 -11.95 -7.21 -26.89
C GLU A 655 -12.78 -6.63 -25.74
N LEU A 656 -13.18 -7.43 -24.74
CA LEU A 656 -13.74 -6.92 -23.47
C LEU A 656 -12.70 -6.13 -22.66
N LEU A 657 -11.49 -6.67 -22.49
CA LEU A 657 -10.39 -5.99 -21.80
C LEU A 657 -9.99 -4.69 -22.55
N ARG A 658 -9.99 -4.73 -23.90
CA ARG A 658 -9.82 -3.56 -24.77
C ARG A 658 -10.92 -2.52 -24.54
N ALA A 659 -12.19 -2.92 -24.51
CA ALA A 659 -13.31 -2.02 -24.23
C ALA A 659 -13.18 -1.33 -22.86
N TRP A 660 -12.82 -2.09 -21.82
CA TRP A 660 -12.62 -1.56 -20.47
C TRP A 660 -11.44 -0.58 -20.40
N LEU A 661 -10.29 -0.91 -21.01
CA LEU A 661 -9.13 -0.02 -21.11
C LEU A 661 -9.42 1.23 -21.96
N ALA A 662 -10.26 1.11 -23.00
CA ALA A 662 -10.66 2.23 -23.84
C ALA A 662 -11.56 3.20 -23.07
N ALA A 663 -12.49 2.70 -22.27
CA ALA A 663 -13.28 3.52 -21.36
C ALA A 663 -12.42 4.25 -20.31
N LEU A 664 -11.42 3.54 -19.75
CA LEU A 664 -10.48 4.08 -18.77
C LEU A 664 -9.78 5.35 -19.28
N ILE A 665 -9.21 5.30 -20.50
CA ILE A 665 -8.50 6.44 -21.11
C ILE A 665 -9.42 7.51 -21.70
N ARG A 666 -10.66 7.18 -22.07
CA ARG A 666 -11.63 8.13 -22.68
C ARG A 666 -12.36 9.02 -21.68
N GLY A 667 -12.26 8.74 -20.37
CA GLY A 667 -13.02 9.48 -19.35
C GLY A 667 -14.45 8.97 -19.12
N LEU A 668 -14.83 7.81 -19.68
CA LEU A 668 -16.23 7.38 -19.71
C LEU A 668 -16.76 7.00 -18.31
N PRO A 669 -17.93 7.51 -17.89
CA PRO A 669 -18.63 7.02 -16.72
C PRO A 669 -19.26 5.66 -17.04
N LEU A 670 -18.82 4.62 -16.34
CA LEU A 670 -19.35 3.26 -16.44
C LEU A 670 -19.75 2.76 -15.06
N GLN A 671 -20.85 2.01 -14.99
CA GLN A 671 -21.26 1.32 -13.76
C GLN A 671 -20.65 -0.09 -13.68
N TYR A 672 -19.35 -0.21 -13.96
CA TYR A 672 -18.63 -1.50 -14.01
C TYR A 672 -17.28 -1.47 -13.28
N PHE A 673 -16.96 -2.55 -12.57
CA PHE A 673 -15.63 -2.85 -12.06
C PHE A 673 -15.07 -4.16 -12.63
N LEU A 674 -13.79 -4.15 -12.97
CA LEU A 674 -13.08 -5.31 -13.50
C LEU A 674 -12.41 -6.07 -12.35
N THR A 675 -12.70 -7.36 -12.23
CA THR A 675 -12.09 -8.28 -11.25
C THR A 675 -11.23 -9.29 -12.00
N LEU A 676 -9.94 -9.35 -11.67
CA LEU A 676 -9.00 -10.33 -12.23
C LEU A 676 -8.80 -11.49 -11.25
N ILE A 677 -9.02 -12.72 -11.72
CA ILE A 677 -8.83 -13.96 -10.94
C ILE A 677 -7.87 -14.92 -11.64
N GLY A 678 -7.19 -15.79 -10.88
CA GLY A 678 -6.18 -16.70 -11.42
C GLY A 678 -5.14 -17.11 -10.37
N ARG A 679 -4.21 -18.01 -10.71
CA ARG A 679 -3.16 -18.50 -9.80
C ARG A 679 -2.03 -17.48 -9.58
N GLY A 680 -1.06 -17.80 -8.73
CA GLY A 680 0.18 -17.03 -8.61
C GLY A 680 0.93 -16.94 -9.95
N GLY A 681 1.47 -15.77 -10.27
CA GLY A 681 2.20 -15.54 -11.53
C GLY A 681 1.36 -15.57 -12.82
N SER A 682 0.03 -15.47 -12.72
CA SER A 682 -0.90 -15.49 -13.88
C SER A 682 -1.11 -14.14 -14.56
N GLY A 683 -0.09 -13.28 -14.65
CA GLY A 683 -0.19 -12.01 -15.38
C GLY A 683 -1.10 -10.91 -14.77
N LYS A 684 -1.99 -11.21 -13.80
CA LYS A 684 -2.90 -10.22 -13.16
C LYS A 684 -2.21 -8.90 -12.75
N GLY A 685 -1.07 -9.02 -12.07
CA GLY A 685 -0.28 -7.87 -11.61
C GLY A 685 0.36 -7.07 -12.75
N THR A 686 0.68 -7.72 -13.87
CA THR A 686 1.17 -7.06 -15.09
C THR A 686 0.02 -6.35 -15.81
N PHE A 687 -1.20 -6.89 -15.84
CA PHE A 687 -2.37 -6.13 -16.34
C PHE A 687 -2.64 -4.90 -15.47
N GLN A 688 -2.60 -5.05 -14.14
CA GLN A 688 -2.75 -3.95 -13.20
C GLN A 688 -1.70 -2.84 -13.43
N ARG A 689 -0.43 -3.20 -13.62
CA ARG A 689 0.65 -2.23 -13.86
C ARG A 689 0.61 -1.62 -15.26
N LEU A 690 0.24 -2.39 -16.29
CA LEU A 690 -0.04 -1.86 -17.63
C LEU A 690 -1.18 -0.83 -17.61
N ALA A 691 -2.28 -1.11 -16.91
CA ALA A 691 -3.39 -0.16 -16.75
C ALA A 691 -2.99 1.09 -15.96
N ALA A 692 -2.16 0.94 -14.92
CA ALA A 692 -1.62 2.05 -14.14
C ALA A 692 -0.61 2.91 -14.93
N ALA A 693 0.23 2.30 -15.77
CA ALA A 693 1.17 2.97 -16.65
C ALA A 693 0.42 3.71 -17.78
N LEU A 694 -0.60 3.07 -18.38
CA LEU A 694 -1.46 3.65 -19.42
C LEU A 694 -2.09 4.97 -18.98
N VAL A 695 -2.67 5.04 -17.76
CA VAL A 695 -3.18 6.30 -17.22
C VAL A 695 -2.11 7.19 -16.57
N GLY A 696 -0.96 6.63 -16.19
CA GLY A 696 0.08 7.29 -15.41
C GLY A 696 -0.25 7.35 -13.91
N ILE A 697 0.74 7.10 -13.06
CA ILE A 697 0.58 6.94 -11.61
C ILE A 697 -0.15 8.10 -10.91
N ARG A 698 -0.03 9.34 -11.41
CA ARG A 698 -0.76 10.52 -10.87
C ARG A 698 -2.28 10.35 -10.90
N ASN A 699 -2.80 9.56 -11.84
CA ASN A 699 -4.22 9.31 -12.07
C ASN A 699 -4.70 8.02 -11.39
N VAL A 700 -3.86 7.36 -10.58
CA VAL A 700 -4.16 6.11 -9.89
C VAL A 700 -4.32 6.36 -8.40
N ALA A 701 -5.33 5.74 -7.79
CA ALA A 701 -5.40 5.49 -6.37
C ALA A 701 -5.24 3.99 -6.11
N VAL A 702 -4.51 3.61 -5.06
CA VAL A 702 -4.32 2.21 -4.66
C VAL A 702 -4.80 2.05 -3.21
N THR A 703 -5.68 1.09 -2.96
CA THR A 703 -6.24 0.81 -1.63
C THR A 703 -6.56 -0.68 -1.47
N ASP A 704 -7.15 -1.06 -0.34
CA ASP A 704 -7.76 -2.37 -0.11
C ASP A 704 -9.24 -2.19 0.27
N LEU A 705 -10.06 -3.23 0.06
CA LEU A 705 -11.52 -3.11 0.24
C LEU A 705 -11.90 -2.82 1.70
N ALA A 706 -11.09 -3.25 2.67
CA ALA A 706 -11.34 -2.98 4.08
C ALA A 706 -11.12 -1.51 4.44
N ARG A 707 -10.14 -0.83 3.84
CA ARG A 707 -9.96 0.62 3.99
C ARG A 707 -11.03 1.41 3.27
N LEU A 708 -11.30 1.06 2.00
CA LEU A 708 -12.25 1.78 1.15
C LEU A 708 -13.62 1.93 1.81
N GLU A 709 -14.11 0.88 2.45
CA GLU A 709 -15.41 0.87 3.14
C GLU A 709 -15.37 1.45 4.57
N ASN A 710 -14.29 1.21 5.34
CA ASN A 710 -14.27 1.51 6.78
C ASN A 710 -13.45 2.77 7.18
N ARG A 711 -12.85 3.51 6.24
CA ARG A 711 -12.02 4.69 6.54
C ARG A 711 -12.52 5.94 5.80
N PRO A 712 -13.15 6.91 6.49
CA PRO A 712 -13.69 8.11 5.86
C PRO A 712 -12.69 8.91 5.02
N PHE A 713 -11.40 8.91 5.40
CA PHE A 713 -10.34 9.62 4.66
C PHE A 713 -9.83 8.90 3.41
N GLU A 714 -10.21 7.64 3.16
CA GLU A 714 -9.68 6.85 2.04
C GLU A 714 -10.37 7.20 0.72
N THR A 715 -11.66 7.56 0.74
CA THR A 715 -12.42 8.06 -0.42
C THR A 715 -11.79 9.31 -1.02
N ALA A 716 -11.23 10.21 -0.19
CA ALA A 716 -10.58 11.43 -0.64
C ALA A 716 -9.36 11.20 -1.54
N LEU A 717 -8.75 10.01 -1.51
CA LEU A 717 -7.66 9.62 -2.43
C LEU A 717 -8.14 9.45 -3.87
N LEU A 718 -9.44 9.23 -4.09
CA LEU A 718 -10.04 9.00 -5.40
C LEU A 718 -10.33 10.31 -6.18
N TYR A 719 -10.22 11.48 -5.53
CA TYR A 719 -10.51 12.77 -6.16
C TYR A 719 -9.51 13.09 -7.28
N GLY A 720 -10.05 13.41 -8.45
CA GLY A 720 -9.27 13.61 -9.69
C GLY A 720 -8.65 12.34 -10.29
N LYS A 721 -8.91 11.13 -9.76
CA LYS A 721 -8.28 9.89 -10.25
C LYS A 721 -9.11 9.22 -11.35
N ARG A 722 -8.40 8.52 -12.24
CA ARG A 722 -8.94 7.75 -13.37
C ARG A 722 -9.06 6.26 -13.06
N LEU A 723 -8.19 5.74 -12.21
CA LEU A 723 -8.13 4.32 -11.84
C LEU A 723 -8.12 4.16 -10.32
N CYS A 724 -9.04 3.37 -9.78
CA CYS A 724 -8.97 2.85 -8.41
C CYS A 724 -8.51 1.38 -8.48
N MET A 725 -7.36 1.07 -7.88
CA MET A 725 -6.85 -0.29 -7.75
C MET A 725 -7.13 -0.81 -6.36
N VAL A 726 -7.97 -1.85 -6.26
CA VAL A 726 -8.29 -2.53 -5.00
C VAL A 726 -7.51 -3.84 -4.93
N ASN A 727 -6.53 -3.89 -4.04
CA ASN A 727 -5.72 -5.08 -3.80
C ASN A 727 -6.30 -5.90 -2.64
N GLU A 728 -6.02 -7.21 -2.63
CA GLU A 728 -6.27 -8.14 -1.50
C GLU A 728 -7.74 -8.24 -0.99
N ALA A 729 -8.74 -7.97 -1.83
CA ALA A 729 -10.17 -8.00 -1.47
C ALA A 729 -10.77 -9.38 -1.07
N GLY A 730 -9.96 -10.44 -0.95
CA GLY A 730 -10.42 -11.84 -0.95
C GLY A 730 -11.15 -12.33 0.31
N LYS A 731 -11.09 -11.63 1.45
CA LYS A 731 -11.79 -12.03 2.71
C LYS A 731 -12.46 -10.85 3.43
N TYR A 732 -13.01 -9.93 2.65
CA TYR A 732 -13.78 -8.80 3.18
C TYR A 732 -15.25 -9.16 3.40
N GLY A 733 -15.61 -9.48 4.64
CA GLY A 733 -16.99 -9.82 5.05
C GLY A 733 -17.80 -8.66 5.64
N GLY A 734 -17.68 -7.45 5.09
CA GLY A 734 -18.44 -6.27 5.51
C GLY A 734 -19.55 -5.87 4.54
N THR A 735 -20.02 -4.61 4.61
CA THR A 735 -20.88 -4.01 3.57
C THR A 735 -20.02 -3.33 2.51
N VAL A 736 -20.55 -3.18 1.30
CA VAL A 736 -19.78 -2.77 0.10
C VAL A 736 -20.38 -1.51 -0.53
N ASP A 737 -20.65 -0.52 0.30
CA ASP A 737 -21.51 0.61 -0.02
C ASP A 737 -20.73 1.77 -0.64
N VAL A 738 -19.47 1.97 -0.24
CA VAL A 738 -18.53 2.87 -0.93
C VAL A 738 -18.20 2.30 -2.31
N LEU A 739 -17.96 0.99 -2.42
CA LEU A 739 -17.74 0.30 -3.69
C LEU A 739 -18.94 0.47 -4.64
N LYS A 740 -20.18 0.25 -4.15
CA LYS A 740 -21.40 0.54 -4.93
C LYS A 740 -21.45 1.99 -5.39
N ALA A 741 -21.13 2.96 -4.53
CA ALA A 741 -21.19 4.38 -4.86
C ALA A 741 -20.18 4.75 -5.98
N ILE A 742 -18.90 4.36 -5.83
CA ILE A 742 -17.86 4.66 -6.83
C ILE A 742 -18.02 3.87 -8.14
N THR A 743 -18.82 2.79 -8.13
CA THR A 743 -19.23 2.04 -9.34
C THR A 743 -20.69 2.32 -9.73
N GLY A 744 -21.34 3.30 -9.09
CA GLY A 744 -22.70 3.77 -9.38
C GLY A 744 -22.71 5.15 -10.02
N GLY A 745 -21.73 5.99 -9.68
CA GLY A 745 -21.73 7.41 -10.00
C GLY A 745 -22.36 8.27 -8.90
N ASP A 746 -22.50 7.72 -7.69
CA ASP A 746 -23.02 8.42 -6.53
C ASP A 746 -21.95 9.34 -5.89
N HIS A 747 -22.39 10.30 -5.07
CA HIS A 747 -21.48 11.17 -4.32
C HIS A 747 -20.84 10.43 -3.15
N ILE A 748 -19.50 10.51 -3.02
CA ILE A 748 -18.75 10.05 -1.85
C ILE A 748 -18.19 11.23 -1.04
N PRO A 749 -18.00 11.09 0.29
CA PRO A 749 -17.41 12.14 1.13
C PRO A 749 -15.96 12.45 0.72
N MET A 750 -15.59 13.73 0.71
CA MET A 750 -14.23 14.21 0.45
C MET A 750 -13.46 14.47 1.77
N GLU A 751 -13.61 13.58 2.77
CA GLU A 751 -13.12 13.85 4.13
C GLU A 751 -11.59 13.98 4.20
N ARG A 752 -11.13 15.08 4.80
CA ARG A 752 -9.70 15.36 5.00
C ARG A 752 -9.39 15.50 6.48
N LYS A 753 -8.31 14.88 6.93
CA LYS A 753 -7.82 15.03 8.31
C LYS A 753 -7.60 16.52 8.63
N HIS A 754 -8.07 16.93 9.80
CA HIS A 754 -8.00 18.31 10.31
C HIS A 754 -8.84 19.36 9.56
N VAL A 755 -9.69 18.97 8.60
CA VAL A 755 -10.62 19.89 7.93
C VAL A 755 -12.04 19.65 8.44
N GLN A 756 -12.59 20.61 9.19
CA GLN A 756 -13.83 20.44 9.97
C GLN A 756 -15.12 20.41 9.12
N GLN A 757 -15.05 20.84 7.86
CA GLN A 757 -16.11 20.71 6.85
C GLN A 757 -15.48 20.23 5.55
N SER A 758 -15.92 19.09 5.04
CA SER A 758 -15.40 18.47 3.81
C SER A 758 -16.52 18.39 2.77
N GLY A 759 -16.17 18.57 1.48
CA GLY A 759 -17.12 18.47 0.37
C GLY A 759 -17.52 17.04 0.02
N SER A 760 -18.12 16.87 -1.15
CA SER A 760 -18.41 15.56 -1.75
C SER A 760 -18.13 15.57 -3.24
N PHE A 761 -17.88 14.41 -3.84
CA PHE A 761 -17.67 14.32 -5.28
C PHE A 761 -18.13 12.98 -5.83
N VAL A 762 -18.41 12.94 -7.13
CA VAL A 762 -18.63 11.69 -7.87
C VAL A 762 -17.28 11.18 -8.37
N PHE A 763 -16.91 9.95 -8.04
CA PHE A 763 -15.77 9.29 -8.68
C PHE A 763 -16.10 9.00 -10.15
N ARG A 764 -15.26 9.49 -11.07
CA ARG A 764 -15.44 9.34 -12.53
C ARG A 764 -14.44 8.37 -13.16
N GLY A 765 -13.60 7.72 -12.37
CA GLY A 765 -12.67 6.70 -12.82
C GLY A 765 -13.31 5.31 -12.89
N LEU A 766 -12.51 4.30 -13.22
CA LEU A 766 -12.93 2.89 -13.16
C LEU A 766 -12.24 2.17 -12.00
N VAL A 767 -12.85 1.07 -11.53
CA VAL A 767 -12.32 0.23 -10.45
C VAL A 767 -11.75 -1.07 -11.03
N LEU A 768 -10.53 -1.41 -10.63
CA LEU A 768 -9.82 -2.64 -11.00
C LEU A 768 -9.41 -3.40 -9.73
N MET A 769 -9.80 -4.66 -9.64
CA MET A 769 -9.48 -5.55 -8.54
C MET A 769 -8.64 -6.73 -9.01
N ALA A 770 -7.72 -7.19 -8.18
CA ALA A 770 -7.04 -8.46 -8.38
C ALA A 770 -7.17 -9.33 -7.14
N THR A 771 -7.77 -10.51 -7.29
CA THR A 771 -7.99 -11.46 -6.19
C THR A 771 -7.54 -12.87 -6.58
N ASN A 772 -7.42 -13.75 -5.59
CA ASN A 772 -7.25 -15.18 -5.79
C ASN A 772 -8.52 -15.98 -5.36
N GLU A 773 -9.41 -15.34 -4.61
CA GLU A 773 -10.68 -15.87 -4.09
C GLU A 773 -11.81 -14.86 -4.44
N PRO A 774 -13.09 -15.29 -4.56
CA PRO A 774 -14.24 -14.39 -4.77
C PRO A 774 -14.45 -13.39 -3.62
N ILE A 775 -15.26 -12.34 -3.86
CA ILE A 775 -15.58 -11.32 -2.84
C ILE A 775 -16.88 -11.70 -2.13
N ILE A 776 -16.79 -12.02 -0.84
CA ILE A 776 -17.92 -12.49 -0.01
C ILE A 776 -18.56 -11.30 0.73
N ALA A 777 -19.37 -10.52 0.02
CA ALA A 777 -20.08 -9.37 0.61
C ALA A 777 -21.27 -9.82 1.50
N THR A 778 -21.63 -9.02 2.51
CA THR A 778 -22.81 -9.30 3.38
C THR A 778 -24.16 -8.94 2.74
N ASP A 779 -24.13 -8.22 1.62
CA ASP A 779 -25.31 -7.93 0.83
C ASP A 779 -25.63 -9.12 -0.09
N ALA A 780 -26.83 -9.68 0.06
CA ALA A 780 -27.29 -10.82 -0.71
C ALA A 780 -28.11 -10.41 -1.95
N THR A 781 -28.18 -9.11 -2.27
CA THR A 781 -28.79 -8.62 -3.51
C THR A 781 -27.76 -8.54 -4.63
N SER A 782 -28.19 -8.71 -5.88
CA SER A 782 -27.37 -8.58 -7.09
C SER A 782 -26.98 -7.13 -7.42
N GLY A 783 -27.11 -6.20 -6.47
CA GLY A 783 -26.70 -4.80 -6.64
C GLY A 783 -25.21 -4.64 -6.95
N LEU A 784 -24.36 -5.51 -6.40
CA LEU A 784 -22.93 -5.59 -6.74
C LEU A 784 -22.70 -6.33 -8.07
N GLU A 785 -23.38 -7.46 -8.25
CA GLU A 785 -23.16 -8.39 -9.38
C GLU A 785 -23.51 -7.77 -10.73
N ARG A 786 -24.57 -6.95 -10.79
CA ARG A 786 -24.93 -6.13 -11.97
C ARG A 786 -23.82 -5.17 -12.45
N ARG A 787 -22.78 -4.94 -11.63
CA ARG A 787 -21.63 -4.08 -11.92
C ARG A 787 -20.31 -4.87 -12.09
N ARG A 788 -20.31 -6.19 -11.93
CA ARG A 788 -19.10 -7.01 -11.94
C ARG A 788 -18.73 -7.46 -13.35
N LEU A 789 -17.44 -7.39 -13.69
CA LEU A 789 -16.85 -8.10 -14.84
C LEU A 789 -15.67 -8.95 -14.34
N THR A 790 -15.79 -10.27 -14.38
CA THR A 790 -14.78 -11.20 -13.82
C THR A 790 -14.00 -11.88 -14.93
N VAL A 791 -12.73 -11.54 -15.07
CA VAL A 791 -11.85 -12.13 -16.10
C VAL A 791 -10.86 -13.08 -15.43
N ARG A 792 -10.94 -14.37 -15.79
CA ARG A 792 -9.93 -15.36 -15.40
C ARG A 792 -8.70 -15.24 -16.29
N PHE A 793 -7.54 -15.15 -15.67
CA PHE A 793 -6.24 -15.34 -16.30
C PHE A 793 -5.77 -16.76 -15.93
N PRO A 794 -6.04 -17.79 -16.76
CA PRO A 794 -5.73 -19.19 -16.41
C PRO A 794 -4.23 -19.50 -16.50
N TYR A 795 -3.50 -18.79 -17.37
CA TYR A 795 -2.12 -19.09 -17.70
C TYR A 795 -1.13 -18.49 -16.67
N SER A 796 -0.42 -19.34 -15.93
CA SER A 796 0.69 -18.96 -15.06
C SER A 796 2.04 -19.15 -15.75
N ALA A 797 2.83 -18.08 -15.88
CA ALA A 797 4.16 -18.14 -16.50
C ALA A 797 5.15 -18.99 -15.67
N THR A 798 5.89 -19.88 -16.35
CA THR A 798 6.94 -20.70 -15.74
C THR A 798 8.12 -19.85 -15.26
N PRO A 799 9.01 -20.37 -14.37
CA PRO A 799 10.24 -19.67 -13.98
C PRO A 799 11.13 -19.31 -15.18
N HIS A 800 11.26 -20.22 -16.15
CA HIS A 800 12.03 -19.97 -17.38
C HIS A 800 11.44 -18.82 -18.21
N GLU A 801 10.12 -18.78 -18.38
CA GLU A 801 9.45 -17.72 -19.15
C GLU A 801 9.50 -16.36 -18.43
N LYS A 802 9.51 -16.35 -17.09
CA LYS A 802 9.77 -15.14 -16.30
C LYS A 802 11.20 -14.66 -16.48
N ALA A 803 12.20 -15.55 -16.41
CA ALA A 803 13.60 -15.21 -16.66
C ALA A 803 13.80 -14.65 -18.09
N ALA A 804 13.23 -15.31 -19.11
CA ALA A 804 13.26 -14.88 -20.50
C ALA A 804 12.42 -13.62 -20.82
N TRP A 805 11.61 -13.16 -19.87
CA TRP A 805 10.90 -11.89 -19.90
C TRP A 805 11.72 -10.79 -19.21
N MET A 806 12.28 -11.08 -18.03
CA MET A 806 13.18 -10.17 -17.31
C MET A 806 14.44 -9.84 -18.11
N SER A 807 15.04 -10.81 -18.81
CA SER A 807 16.21 -10.58 -19.68
C SER A 807 15.92 -9.69 -20.90
N LYS A 808 14.65 -9.40 -21.19
CA LYS A 808 14.21 -8.43 -22.21
C LYS A 808 13.89 -7.04 -21.61
N GLY A 809 14.26 -6.79 -20.35
CA GLY A 809 13.88 -5.57 -19.62
C GLY A 809 12.48 -5.63 -18.99
N GLY A 810 11.90 -6.82 -18.86
CA GLY A 810 10.62 -7.04 -18.19
C GLY A 810 9.42 -6.40 -18.91
N GLU A 811 8.37 -6.11 -18.15
CA GLU A 811 7.14 -5.52 -18.70
C GLU A 811 7.29 -4.04 -19.09
N GLU A 812 8.27 -3.32 -18.56
CA GLU A 812 8.49 -1.92 -18.95
C GLU A 812 9.05 -1.82 -20.37
N ALA A 813 10.12 -2.56 -20.67
CA ALA A 813 10.74 -2.59 -21.98
C ALA A 813 9.89 -3.29 -23.06
N VAL A 814 9.01 -4.23 -22.67
CA VAL A 814 8.20 -5.02 -23.63
C VAL A 814 6.77 -4.50 -23.81
N LEU A 815 6.07 -4.09 -22.74
CA LEU A 815 4.66 -3.67 -22.80
C LEU A 815 4.49 -2.17 -22.61
N HIS A 816 5.24 -1.52 -21.71
CA HIS A 816 5.10 -0.08 -21.52
C HIS A 816 5.68 0.73 -22.69
N ALA A 817 6.71 0.21 -23.37
CA ALA A 817 7.21 0.76 -24.63
C ALA A 817 6.15 0.86 -25.74
N GLU A 818 5.17 -0.06 -25.78
CA GLU A 818 4.08 -0.08 -26.77
C GLU A 818 2.85 0.74 -26.36
N ILE A 819 2.85 1.44 -25.21
CA ILE A 819 1.67 2.18 -24.73
C ILE A 819 1.13 3.22 -25.74
N PRO A 820 1.94 3.97 -26.51
CA PRO A 820 1.41 4.84 -27.57
C PRO A 820 0.58 4.10 -28.62
N GLY A 821 0.98 2.87 -28.99
CA GLY A 821 0.23 2.01 -29.90
C GLY A 821 -1.03 1.42 -29.26
N LEU A 822 -0.95 1.07 -27.97
CA LEU A 822 -2.12 0.66 -27.17
C LEU A 822 -3.16 1.79 -27.11
N ILE A 823 -2.73 3.02 -26.82
CA ILE A 823 -3.60 4.22 -26.82
C ILE A 823 -4.33 4.35 -28.16
N ARG A 824 -3.63 4.24 -29.29
CA ARG A 824 -4.27 4.28 -30.61
C ARG A 824 -5.31 3.16 -30.78
N TRP A 825 -4.93 1.90 -30.53
CA TRP A 825 -5.80 0.73 -30.68
C TRP A 825 -7.04 0.76 -29.77
N LEU A 826 -6.95 1.42 -28.61
CA LEU A 826 -8.07 1.71 -27.71
C LEU A 826 -8.97 2.86 -28.22
N LEU A 827 -8.37 3.92 -28.78
CA LEU A 827 -9.11 5.05 -29.35
C LEU A 827 -9.77 4.73 -30.71
N GLU A 828 -9.39 3.64 -31.36
CA GLU A 828 -10.06 3.11 -32.56
C GLU A 828 -11.42 2.43 -32.25
N MET A 829 -11.69 2.02 -31.01
CA MET A 829 -12.98 1.38 -30.67
C MET A 829 -14.08 2.43 -30.42
N PRO A 830 -15.24 2.39 -31.12
CA PRO A 830 -16.38 3.27 -30.88
C PRO A 830 -16.91 3.25 -29.44
N VAL A 831 -17.52 4.35 -28.98
CA VAL A 831 -18.06 4.45 -27.62
C VAL A 831 -19.24 3.49 -27.39
N ASP A 832 -20.03 3.23 -28.42
CA ASP A 832 -21.16 2.31 -28.31
C ASP A 832 -20.74 0.83 -28.39
N ASP A 833 -19.69 0.50 -29.14
CA ASP A 833 -19.01 -0.82 -29.07
C ASP A 833 -18.46 -1.08 -27.66
N ILE A 834 -17.82 -0.09 -27.04
CA ILE A 834 -17.35 -0.16 -25.65
C ILE A 834 -18.52 -0.51 -24.72
N ARG A 835 -19.64 0.22 -24.83
CA ARG A 835 -20.85 -0.01 -24.02
C ARG A 835 -21.44 -1.41 -24.26
N ALA A 836 -21.58 -1.81 -25.52
CA ALA A 836 -22.19 -3.08 -25.91
C ALA A 836 -21.38 -4.28 -25.39
N ARG A 837 -20.05 -4.27 -25.53
CA ARG A 837 -19.17 -5.35 -25.03
C ARG A 837 -19.19 -5.48 -23.51
N LEU A 838 -19.28 -4.37 -22.79
CA LEU A 838 -19.34 -4.38 -21.32
C LEU A 838 -20.73 -4.77 -20.78
N ALA A 839 -21.80 -4.45 -21.52
CA ALA A 839 -23.18 -4.84 -21.18
C ALA A 839 -23.52 -6.30 -21.55
N SER A 840 -22.84 -6.86 -22.54
CA SER A 840 -22.99 -8.25 -23.01
C SER A 840 -21.62 -8.95 -23.00
N PRO A 841 -21.11 -9.35 -21.80
CA PRO A 841 -19.79 -9.96 -21.68
C PRO A 841 -19.71 -11.36 -22.33
N PRO A 842 -18.51 -11.80 -22.78
CA PRO A 842 -18.30 -13.12 -23.39
C PRO A 842 -18.69 -14.28 -22.46
N GLN A 843 -18.98 -15.46 -23.03
CA GLN A 843 -19.43 -16.65 -22.30
C GLN A 843 -18.59 -16.97 -21.06
N ARG A 844 -17.26 -16.92 -21.20
CA ARG A 844 -16.31 -17.20 -20.12
C ARG A 844 -16.45 -16.20 -18.97
N VAL A 845 -16.56 -14.91 -19.27
CA VAL A 845 -16.74 -13.84 -18.27
C VAL A 845 -18.12 -13.90 -17.60
N ALA A 846 -19.16 -14.23 -18.37
CA ALA A 846 -20.50 -14.47 -17.82
C ALA A 846 -20.51 -15.66 -16.82
N ALA A 847 -19.81 -16.74 -17.14
CA ALA A 847 -19.65 -17.90 -16.24
C ALA A 847 -18.86 -17.54 -14.97
N GLU A 848 -17.76 -16.79 -15.07
CA GLU A 848 -16.99 -16.36 -13.90
C GLU A 848 -17.74 -15.36 -13.00
N ASN A 849 -18.56 -14.48 -13.58
CA ASN A 849 -19.48 -13.63 -12.82
C ASN A 849 -20.50 -14.47 -12.04
N LEU A 850 -21.08 -15.49 -12.68
CA LEU A 850 -22.07 -16.38 -12.06
C LEU A 850 -21.47 -17.23 -10.92
N LEU A 851 -20.23 -17.72 -11.08
CA LEU A 851 -19.47 -18.38 -10.01
C LEU A 851 -19.11 -17.41 -8.87
N GLY A 852 -18.76 -16.17 -9.20
CA GLY A 852 -18.49 -15.11 -8.21
C GLY A 852 -19.72 -14.76 -7.37
N MET A 853 -20.88 -14.64 -8.01
CA MET A 853 -22.18 -14.44 -7.34
C MET A 853 -22.52 -15.62 -6.44
N ALA A 854 -22.38 -16.86 -6.92
CA ALA A 854 -22.66 -18.07 -6.14
C ALA A 854 -21.84 -18.12 -4.84
N ALA A 855 -20.52 -17.99 -4.95
CA ALA A 855 -19.60 -18.04 -3.81
C ALA A 855 -19.81 -16.91 -2.77
N GLY A 856 -20.42 -15.79 -3.18
CA GLY A 856 -20.81 -14.71 -2.27
C GLY A 856 -22.22 -14.84 -1.69
N ASN A 857 -23.09 -15.68 -2.25
CA ASN A 857 -24.54 -15.65 -1.98
C ASN A 857 -25.15 -17.06 -1.95
N SER A 858 -25.42 -17.56 -0.74
CA SER A 858 -26.00 -18.90 -0.54
C SER A 858 -27.37 -19.11 -1.18
N VAL A 859 -28.15 -18.06 -1.44
CA VAL A 859 -29.43 -18.19 -2.16
C VAL A 859 -29.19 -18.33 -3.67
N ALA A 860 -28.20 -17.62 -4.22
CA ALA A 860 -27.81 -17.77 -5.62
C ALA A 860 -27.26 -19.17 -5.89
N GLU A 861 -26.30 -19.63 -5.09
CA GLU A 861 -25.71 -20.97 -5.19
C GLU A 861 -26.77 -22.07 -5.10
N TRP A 862 -27.68 -21.99 -4.11
CA TRP A 862 -28.82 -22.91 -4.01
C TRP A 862 -29.73 -22.85 -5.26
N MET A 863 -30.07 -21.67 -5.78
CA MET A 863 -30.89 -21.55 -7.00
C MET A 863 -30.20 -22.17 -8.21
N LEU A 864 -28.90 -21.92 -8.37
CA LEU A 864 -28.12 -22.42 -9.51
C LEU A 864 -28.10 -23.95 -9.53
N GLU A 865 -27.94 -24.58 -8.37
CA GLU A 865 -27.95 -26.03 -8.19
C GLU A 865 -29.35 -26.67 -8.19
N ASN A 866 -30.37 -26.03 -7.62
CA ASN A 866 -31.64 -26.68 -7.23
C ASN A 866 -32.89 -26.09 -7.89
N CYS A 867 -32.78 -25.06 -8.72
CA CYS A 867 -33.92 -24.46 -9.42
C CYS A 867 -33.81 -24.58 -10.95
N THR A 868 -34.93 -24.34 -11.62
CA THR A 868 -35.03 -24.21 -13.08
C THR A 868 -36.04 -23.11 -13.40
N PRO A 869 -35.69 -22.11 -14.23
CA PRO A 869 -36.64 -21.08 -14.65
C PRO A 869 -37.66 -21.66 -15.64
N VAL A 870 -38.86 -21.07 -15.66
CA VAL A 870 -40.00 -21.55 -16.44
C VAL A 870 -40.69 -20.37 -17.13
N VAL A 871 -41.01 -20.50 -18.41
CA VAL A 871 -41.61 -19.43 -19.22
C VAL A 871 -43.14 -19.31 -19.03
N ASP A 872 -43.78 -20.34 -18.46
CA ASP A 872 -45.23 -20.37 -18.18
C ASP A 872 -45.59 -19.51 -16.96
N ASP A 873 -46.45 -18.51 -17.18
CA ASP A 873 -46.92 -17.56 -16.17
C ASP A 873 -47.88 -18.14 -15.11
N LYS A 874 -48.20 -19.44 -15.19
CA LYS A 874 -48.96 -20.19 -14.19
C LYS A 874 -48.09 -21.15 -13.38
N ILE A 875 -46.88 -21.47 -13.82
CA ILE A 875 -46.00 -22.41 -13.11
C ILE A 875 -45.20 -21.64 -12.06
N GLY A 876 -45.44 -21.94 -10.78
CA GLY A 876 -44.73 -21.35 -9.66
C GLY A 876 -44.81 -22.20 -8.40
N VAL A 877 -43.68 -22.34 -7.71
CA VAL A 877 -43.59 -23.14 -6.48
C VAL A 877 -43.94 -22.29 -5.25
N GLN A 878 -44.59 -22.92 -4.27
CA GLN A 878 -44.92 -22.28 -3.00
C GLN A 878 -43.64 -21.97 -2.22
N ILE A 879 -43.49 -20.75 -1.72
CA ILE A 879 -42.30 -20.34 -0.97
C ILE A 879 -42.19 -21.14 0.34
N GLY A 880 -43.32 -21.42 1.00
CA GLY A 880 -43.37 -22.22 2.22
C GLY A 880 -43.05 -21.43 3.50
N SER A 881 -42.58 -22.13 4.53
CA SER A 881 -42.32 -21.61 5.87
C SER A 881 -41.37 -22.52 6.64
N LYS A 882 -40.50 -21.99 7.51
CA LYS A 882 -39.67 -22.84 8.39
C LYS A 882 -40.56 -23.62 9.36
N LYS A 883 -40.68 -24.92 9.12
CA LYS A 883 -41.35 -25.90 9.96
C LYS A 883 -40.46 -27.14 10.08
N PRO A 884 -40.02 -27.55 11.28
CA PRO A 884 -39.27 -28.79 11.46
C PRO A 884 -40.14 -30.01 11.12
N ALA A 885 -39.57 -31.02 10.45
CA ALA A 885 -40.23 -32.30 10.25
C ALA A 885 -39.96 -33.27 11.41
N TYR A 886 -40.88 -34.22 11.62
CA TYR A 886 -40.71 -35.26 12.63
C TYR A 886 -39.66 -36.27 12.17
N GLY A 887 -38.51 -36.29 12.86
CA GLY A 887 -37.32 -37.05 12.47
C GLY A 887 -36.12 -36.20 12.03
N GLY A 888 -36.28 -34.88 11.92
CA GLY A 888 -35.24 -33.95 11.45
C GLY A 888 -35.58 -33.36 10.07
N GLY A 889 -34.84 -32.34 9.65
CA GLY A 889 -35.12 -31.59 8.42
C GLY A 889 -36.41 -30.74 8.50
N TYR A 890 -36.99 -30.43 7.33
CA TYR A 890 -38.12 -29.49 7.21
C TYR A 890 -39.34 -30.06 6.51
N GLU A 891 -40.55 -29.74 7.00
CA GLU A 891 -41.78 -30.16 6.33
C GLU A 891 -41.82 -29.58 4.90
N TYR A 892 -42.11 -30.45 3.92
CA TYR A 892 -42.27 -30.10 2.50
C TYR A 892 -41.00 -29.54 1.82
N SER A 893 -39.80 -29.96 2.24
CA SER A 893 -38.53 -29.73 1.53
C SER A 893 -38.66 -29.99 0.02
N GLU A 894 -39.12 -31.17 -0.37
CA GLU A 894 -39.18 -31.63 -1.78
C GLU A 894 -40.09 -30.79 -2.70
N VAL A 895 -40.97 -29.95 -2.14
CA VAL A 895 -42.03 -29.26 -2.90
C VAL A 895 -42.18 -27.77 -2.54
N ARG A 896 -41.26 -27.18 -1.75
CA ARG A 896 -41.32 -25.76 -1.36
C ARG A 896 -39.94 -25.11 -1.28
N LEU A 897 -39.81 -23.92 -1.86
CA LEU A 897 -38.52 -23.24 -2.05
C LEU A 897 -37.76 -23.00 -0.75
N TYR A 898 -38.40 -22.45 0.30
CA TYR A 898 -37.72 -22.10 1.54
C TYR A 898 -37.39 -23.31 2.44
N PRO A 899 -38.30 -24.31 2.62
CA PRO A 899 -37.93 -25.59 3.22
C PRO A 899 -36.76 -26.29 2.51
N HIS A 900 -36.75 -26.32 1.17
CA HIS A 900 -35.63 -26.90 0.41
C HIS A 900 -34.31 -26.14 0.62
N TYR A 901 -34.35 -24.80 0.60
CA TYR A 901 -33.17 -23.97 0.86
C TYR A 901 -32.61 -24.21 2.26
N LEU A 902 -33.48 -24.31 3.29
CA LEU A 902 -33.05 -24.62 4.65
C LEU A 902 -32.45 -26.03 4.78
N GLN A 903 -33.07 -27.03 4.13
CA GLN A 903 -32.56 -28.40 4.10
C GLN A 903 -31.15 -28.46 3.48
N TRP A 904 -30.99 -27.84 2.30
CA TRP A 904 -29.70 -27.73 1.60
C TRP A 904 -28.67 -26.91 2.40
N CYS A 905 -29.08 -25.89 3.16
CA CYS A 905 -28.16 -25.18 4.06
C CYS A 905 -27.64 -26.07 5.19
N ASP A 906 -28.50 -26.87 5.82
CA ASP A 906 -28.08 -27.78 6.89
C ASP A 906 -27.19 -28.91 6.34
N GLU A 907 -27.47 -29.42 5.13
CA GLU A 907 -26.67 -30.44 4.42
C GLU A 907 -25.31 -29.92 3.92
N THR A 908 -25.22 -28.66 3.47
CA THR A 908 -23.97 -28.02 3.01
C THR A 908 -23.21 -27.28 4.11
N GLY A 909 -23.63 -27.42 5.39
CA GLY A 909 -22.92 -26.88 6.55
C GLY A 909 -23.05 -25.36 6.75
N ARG A 910 -24.08 -24.72 6.17
CA ARG A 910 -24.27 -23.26 6.17
C ARG A 910 -25.02 -22.80 7.42
N SER A 911 -24.27 -22.53 8.47
CA SER A 911 -24.76 -22.12 9.81
C SER A 911 -25.71 -20.91 9.87
N HIS A 912 -25.78 -20.08 8.82
CA HIS A 912 -26.53 -18.82 8.80
C HIS A 912 -27.41 -18.65 7.54
N PRO A 913 -28.51 -19.43 7.41
CA PRO A 913 -29.43 -19.29 6.29
C PRO A 913 -30.19 -17.95 6.31
N VAL A 914 -30.47 -17.41 5.12
CA VAL A 914 -31.19 -16.13 4.95
C VAL A 914 -32.63 -16.24 5.45
N ALA A 915 -33.11 -15.25 6.21
CA ALA A 915 -34.47 -15.24 6.74
C ALA A 915 -35.54 -15.13 5.63
N ILE A 916 -36.64 -15.89 5.77
CA ILE A 916 -37.69 -16.11 4.76
C ILE A 916 -38.15 -14.91 3.92
N ARG A 917 -38.32 -13.72 4.53
CA ARG A 917 -38.72 -12.50 3.80
C ARG A 917 -37.63 -12.15 2.78
N LYS A 918 -36.43 -11.86 3.29
CA LYS A 918 -35.22 -11.55 2.49
C LYS A 918 -34.90 -12.66 1.49
N PHE A 919 -35.04 -13.94 1.86
CA PHE A 919 -34.86 -15.07 0.94
C PHE A 919 -35.72 -14.91 -0.32
N SER A 920 -37.02 -14.62 -0.16
CA SER A 920 -37.91 -14.47 -1.30
C SER A 920 -37.61 -13.24 -2.15
N ASP A 921 -37.12 -12.15 -1.56
CA ASP A 921 -36.72 -10.93 -2.26
C ASP A 921 -35.44 -11.17 -3.07
N VAL A 922 -34.42 -11.73 -2.42
CA VAL A 922 -33.14 -12.13 -3.03
C VAL A 922 -33.34 -13.11 -4.18
N ALA A 923 -34.15 -14.17 -3.99
CA ALA A 923 -34.41 -15.14 -5.05
C ALA A 923 -35.16 -14.56 -6.25
N SER A 924 -35.90 -13.46 -6.08
CA SER A 924 -36.53 -12.75 -7.20
C SER A 924 -35.49 -11.89 -7.94
N ASP A 925 -34.73 -11.09 -7.19
CA ASP A 925 -33.69 -10.20 -7.72
C ASP A 925 -32.56 -10.93 -8.46
N ILE A 926 -32.18 -12.14 -8.01
CA ILE A 926 -31.22 -13.01 -8.71
C ILE A 926 -31.78 -13.49 -10.06
N ALA A 927 -33.03 -13.97 -10.09
CA ALA A 927 -33.65 -14.45 -11.34
C ALA A 927 -33.80 -13.31 -12.35
N GLU A 928 -34.25 -12.14 -11.91
CA GLU A 928 -34.35 -10.93 -12.74
C GLU A 928 -32.97 -10.47 -13.25
N HIS A 929 -31.93 -10.51 -12.40
CA HIS A 929 -30.55 -10.21 -12.83
C HIS A 929 -30.04 -11.17 -13.90
N LEU A 930 -30.36 -12.47 -13.78
CA LEU A 930 -30.03 -13.49 -14.77
C LEU A 930 -30.92 -13.45 -16.02
N GLY A 931 -31.86 -12.51 -16.12
CA GLY A 931 -32.71 -12.29 -17.30
C GLY A 931 -34.05 -13.04 -17.31
N TYR A 932 -34.40 -13.72 -16.21
CA TYR A 932 -35.63 -14.49 -16.08
C TYR A 932 -36.70 -13.69 -15.32
N SER A 933 -37.85 -13.43 -15.96
CA SER A 933 -38.97 -12.77 -15.28
C SER A 933 -39.63 -13.71 -14.30
N VAL A 934 -39.72 -13.28 -13.04
CA VAL A 934 -40.37 -14.04 -11.96
C VAL A 934 -41.36 -13.16 -11.21
N LYS A 935 -42.41 -13.76 -10.63
CA LYS A 935 -43.50 -13.00 -10.02
C LYS A 935 -43.97 -13.61 -8.71
N LYS A 936 -43.94 -12.81 -7.65
CA LYS A 936 -44.60 -13.16 -6.38
C LYS A 936 -46.12 -13.08 -6.56
N SER A 937 -46.81 -14.19 -6.36
CA SER A 937 -48.26 -14.27 -6.37
C SER A 937 -48.77 -14.78 -5.04
N ARG A 938 -49.98 -14.37 -4.63
CA ARG A 938 -50.63 -14.84 -3.41
C ARG A 938 -51.97 -15.46 -3.73
N ASP A 939 -52.12 -16.73 -3.36
CA ASP A 939 -53.37 -17.46 -3.45
C ASP A 939 -54.43 -16.80 -2.54
N ALA A 940 -55.58 -16.44 -3.10
CA ALA A 940 -56.66 -15.78 -2.39
C ALA A 940 -57.34 -16.68 -1.34
N THR A 941 -57.33 -18.00 -1.57
CA THR A 941 -57.99 -19.02 -0.75
C THR A 941 -57.06 -19.52 0.34
N THR A 942 -55.88 -20.05 -0.03
CA THR A 942 -54.93 -20.61 0.95
C THR A 942 -54.07 -19.55 1.63
N ARG A 943 -54.10 -18.30 1.14
CA ARG A 943 -53.23 -17.18 1.56
C ARG A 943 -51.74 -17.43 1.38
N ALA A 944 -51.35 -18.50 0.69
CA ALA A 944 -49.97 -18.90 0.43
C ALA A 944 -49.31 -18.04 -0.65
N THR A 945 -48.04 -17.70 -0.46
CA THR A 945 -47.23 -16.99 -1.45
C THR A 945 -46.46 -17.99 -2.31
N HIS A 946 -46.53 -17.82 -3.62
CA HIS A 946 -45.85 -18.59 -4.65
C HIS A 946 -44.89 -17.67 -5.42
N LEU A 947 -43.81 -18.24 -5.94
CA LEU A 947 -42.90 -17.57 -6.87
C LEU A 947 -43.08 -18.21 -8.26
N ILE A 948 -43.74 -17.48 -9.14
CA ILE A 948 -44.02 -17.86 -10.54
C ILE A 948 -42.79 -17.59 -11.40
N GLY A 949 -42.56 -18.44 -12.40
CA GLY A 949 -41.39 -18.39 -13.29
C GLY A 949 -40.20 -19.22 -12.81
N LEU A 950 -40.34 -19.93 -11.68
CA LEU A 950 -39.33 -20.82 -11.10
C LEU A 950 -39.95 -22.12 -10.60
N ARG A 951 -39.24 -23.22 -10.80
CA ARG A 951 -39.50 -24.52 -10.16
C ARG A 951 -38.25 -25.09 -9.52
N LEU A 952 -38.44 -26.06 -8.63
CA LEU A 952 -37.35 -26.93 -8.17
C LEU A 952 -36.91 -27.85 -9.33
N ARG A 953 -35.60 -28.07 -9.43
CA ARG A 953 -35.01 -29.13 -10.27
C ARG A 953 -35.36 -30.48 -9.65
N GLN A 954 -35.63 -31.49 -10.48
CA GLN A 954 -35.82 -32.87 -10.03
C GLN A 954 -34.48 -33.61 -9.98
N ASN A 955 -34.34 -34.58 -9.07
CA ASN A 955 -33.04 -35.22 -8.79
C ASN A 955 -32.44 -36.02 -9.97
N TRP A 956 -33.21 -36.25 -11.04
CA TRP A 956 -32.79 -36.90 -12.29
C TRP A 956 -32.52 -35.92 -13.44
N GLU A 957 -32.70 -34.62 -13.24
CA GLU A 957 -32.42 -33.57 -14.23
C GLU A 957 -31.01 -33.01 -14.03
N GLU A 958 -30.27 -32.75 -15.11
CA GLU A 958 -28.99 -32.04 -15.04
C GLU A 958 -29.17 -30.59 -14.53
N PRO A 959 -28.15 -30.00 -13.86
CA PRO A 959 -28.17 -28.60 -13.47
C PRO A 959 -28.46 -27.66 -14.65
N TYR A 960 -29.35 -26.69 -14.45
CA TYR A 960 -29.80 -25.83 -15.54
C TYR A 960 -28.71 -24.84 -15.98
N SER A 961 -28.57 -24.60 -17.28
CA SER A 961 -27.64 -23.61 -17.83
C SER A 961 -28.22 -22.19 -17.74
N TRP A 962 -28.03 -21.55 -16.59
CA TRP A 962 -28.49 -20.18 -16.29
C TRP A 962 -27.91 -19.06 -17.18
N ILE A 963 -26.90 -19.34 -18.01
CA ILE A 963 -26.32 -18.36 -18.95
C ILE A 963 -27.20 -18.28 -20.21
N THR A 964 -28.17 -17.37 -20.23
CA THR A 964 -28.93 -17.04 -21.45
C THR A 964 -28.10 -16.21 -22.42
N PHE A 965 -27.79 -16.80 -23.57
CA PHE A 965 -27.42 -16.02 -24.76
C PHE A 965 -28.68 -15.44 -25.39
N ARG A 966 -28.68 -14.13 -25.64
CA ARG A 966 -29.45 -13.63 -26.78
C ARG A 966 -28.80 -14.21 -28.03
N ARG A 967 -29.41 -15.24 -28.61
CA ARG A 967 -29.23 -15.45 -30.06
C ARG A 967 -29.63 -14.15 -30.76
N SER A 968 -28.95 -13.84 -31.86
CA SER A 968 -29.48 -12.92 -32.85
C SER A 968 -30.88 -13.36 -33.30
N GLU A 969 -31.60 -12.46 -33.96
CA GLU A 969 -32.98 -12.67 -34.38
C GLU A 969 -33.15 -13.96 -35.23
N PRO A 970 -34.37 -14.52 -35.31
CA PRO A 970 -34.60 -15.82 -35.92
C PRO A 970 -34.01 -15.92 -37.33
N GLU A 971 -33.49 -17.10 -37.69
CA GLU A 971 -33.18 -17.40 -39.09
C GLU A 971 -34.43 -17.12 -39.93
N GLU A 972 -34.32 -16.21 -40.90
CA GLU A 972 -35.39 -15.94 -41.84
C GLU A 972 -35.76 -17.25 -42.52
N SER A 973 -37.03 -17.63 -42.44
CA SER A 973 -37.51 -18.88 -43.03
C SER A 973 -37.26 -18.85 -44.54
N GLU A 974 -36.43 -19.76 -45.05
CA GLU A 974 -36.13 -19.86 -46.48
C GLU A 974 -37.44 -19.97 -47.28
N GLU A 975 -37.81 -18.91 -48.00
CA GLU A 975 -38.85 -18.94 -49.02
C GLU A 975 -38.38 -19.78 -50.21
N SER A 976 -38.44 -21.09 -50.03
CA SER A 976 -38.22 -22.09 -51.08
C SER A 976 -39.35 -21.99 -52.10
N GLY A 977 -39.13 -21.17 -53.13
CA GLY A 977 -40.05 -20.94 -54.24
C GLY A 977 -40.54 -22.26 -54.85
N GLY A 978 -41.85 -22.50 -54.76
CA GLY A 978 -42.42 -23.83 -54.96
C GLY A 978 -42.49 -24.31 -56.41
N VAL A 979 -42.54 -25.64 -56.56
CA VAL A 979 -42.98 -26.34 -57.78
C VAL A 979 -44.06 -27.36 -57.39
N SER A 980 -45.03 -27.56 -58.29
CA SER A 980 -46.25 -28.38 -58.11
C SER A 980 -46.03 -29.85 -57.73
N GLY A 981 -46.86 -30.41 -56.84
CA GLY A 981 -46.76 -31.82 -56.38
C GLY A 981 -48.05 -32.63 -56.13
N GLY A 982 -49.15 -32.01 -55.67
CA GLY A 982 -50.50 -32.63 -55.63
C GLY A 982 -50.82 -33.66 -54.52
N ILE A 983 -52.10 -34.08 -54.52
CA ILE A 983 -52.75 -35.19 -53.77
C ILE A 983 -53.16 -34.94 -52.29
N GLU A 984 -54.50 -34.98 -52.11
CA GLU A 984 -55.33 -35.04 -50.89
C GLU A 984 -55.41 -36.45 -50.25
N PRO A 985 -56.15 -36.70 -49.13
CA PRO A 985 -56.53 -35.86 -47.98
C PRO A 985 -56.48 -36.59 -46.59
N ALA A 986 -56.94 -35.88 -45.53
CA ALA A 986 -57.53 -36.41 -44.27
C ALA A 986 -56.58 -37.12 -43.25
N TYR A 987 -56.80 -37.10 -41.93
CA TYR A 987 -58.06 -37.27 -41.18
C TYR A 987 -58.16 -36.50 -39.84
N ARG A 988 -59.29 -36.66 -39.12
CA ARG A 988 -59.51 -36.24 -37.71
C ARG A 988 -58.43 -36.81 -36.75
N LYS A 989 -58.01 -36.17 -35.65
CA LYS A 989 -58.69 -35.39 -34.59
C LYS A 989 -59.54 -36.21 -33.59
N ASP A 990 -58.87 -36.81 -32.60
CA ASP A 990 -59.32 -36.98 -31.18
C ASP A 990 -58.14 -37.57 -30.36
N ARG A 991 -57.71 -36.98 -29.23
CA ARG A 991 -58.22 -36.99 -27.83
C ARG A 991 -57.60 -38.07 -26.93
N ARG A 992 -57.07 -37.61 -25.77
CA ARG A 992 -56.86 -38.33 -24.50
C ARG A 992 -55.89 -39.52 -24.48
N SER A 993 -54.78 -39.31 -23.79
CA SER A 993 -54.54 -39.96 -22.49
C SER A 993 -54.00 -38.90 -21.52
#